data_AF-A0A0R1RI58-F1
#
_entry.id   AF-A0A0R1RI58-F1
#
_cell.length_a   1.000
_cell.length_b   1.000
_cell.length_c   1.000
_cell.angle_alpha   90.00
_cell.angle_beta   90.00
_cell.angle_gamma   90.00
#
_symmetry.space_group_name_H-M   'P 1'
#
loop_
_entity.id
_entity.type
_entity.pdbx_description
1 polymer ?
#
loop_
_entity_poly.entity_id
_entity_poly.type
_entity_poly.pdbx_seq_one_letter_code
_entity_poly.pdbx_strand_id
1 'polypeptide(L)'
;MKRLFTLFMIAFWVIGGNQVGPQMMVQANESVESSQQSSQDDSQTANSIDTSVVSDSTTNKITAVADSSSADKTDVIEVKPTVHTFAEFKDAYENGDVQEITLAADISGDVRQLAGRTTSLVITGKQHQLTLTEGSLPLGKSDDNTRLTLRNLSINNDRSGSFITAQAGSLGWLLTFEHVDTKNVTKLSDLPAEQVSLIGTIDPAAEESASESGSSSSSSVSSMSESSQSGESDRESNDSDTNSDVSQSSKASSKHLESEATVSRETNSIDSQSANQPSRTDEETSSRSESTQTSRVEEDTKLGETEREVSNISELQTAINEPSVTKIFLKNNISATSISANPITRSLEIDGQQHTLNIGSGALRYGVPVSGNPTLNVHDIQVANTAAAFVTFSGTARGQWHFEFSNISTATTVNRLVIATYSDITFSGTCNIDTRAENVYTGSVKMADNTVYTGNVNNTNYSMFYYDLRPSEDQTGGTREFTTGQNCTLNLTGTNGTQGYPIVYLYYNNITLGTGTKFNAEWPGNNVYFQIANDNASLTIGQNAQMNLDTDNRSIAAIRSSGGNNNITVASRGSLTARNNSTTAATADLGTGTTTAVVEDPAAFDLQNTGTGTNSRALNLNANSSLTLSNSPFAYWDTTAVSGDPTQSFEKIEWGKFAGSMVTSDPEAMATAVRGKTLHRMAAYNPPGTLQLSSVPKNLNFGRDLIVRQANQLFPLVSWDQPLSVTDQRYVTKQWSLTLTLTQALTNTTGDVLPDAIKYKKNGELLPVSHAAIEIETARNPDNDPYVVSNQWNSEEGLMLQVSPSEAKAGAYNGEITWNLSDVPNETEG
;
A
#
# COMPACT_ATOMS: atom_id res chain seq x y z
N MET A 1 -40.23 -18.47 40.41
CA MET A 1 -40.77 -17.24 41.05
C MET A 1 -40.37 -16.08 40.14
N LYS A 2 -41.30 -15.30 39.57
CA LYS A 2 -42.05 -14.15 40.14
C LYS A 2 -41.20 -12.90 40.44
N ARG A 3 -41.31 -11.89 39.56
CA ARG A 3 -41.27 -10.43 39.83
C ARG A 3 -39.89 -9.84 40.26
N LEU A 4 -39.57 -8.54 40.12
CA LEU A 4 -40.23 -7.34 39.52
C LEU A 4 -39.07 -6.41 39.04
N PHE A 5 -39.02 -5.81 37.84
CA PHE A 5 -39.80 -4.68 37.31
C PHE A 5 -39.70 -3.35 38.10
N THR A 6 -39.10 -2.32 37.48
CA THR A 6 -39.49 -0.87 37.42
C THR A 6 -38.28 -0.12 36.82
N LEU A 7 -38.24 0.43 35.60
CA LEU A 7 -39.19 1.19 34.75
C LEU A 7 -39.25 2.69 35.07
N PHE A 8 -38.82 3.52 34.10
CA PHE A 8 -39.38 4.85 33.87
C PHE A 8 -39.38 5.17 32.37
N MET A 9 -40.55 5.54 31.84
CA MET A 9 -40.74 6.01 30.46
C MET A 9 -41.95 6.94 30.41
N ILE A 10 -41.76 8.15 29.86
CA ILE A 10 -42.81 9.10 29.48
C ILE A 10 -42.29 9.74 28.18
N ALA A 11 -42.78 9.52 26.95
CA ALA A 11 -44.05 9.04 26.37
C ALA A 11 -45.09 10.14 26.05
N PHE A 12 -45.95 9.84 25.04
CA PHE A 12 -47.05 10.65 24.45
C PHE A 12 -46.61 11.78 23.48
N TRP A 13 -47.26 12.08 22.34
CA TRP A 13 -48.27 11.43 21.44
C TRP A 13 -48.57 12.43 20.27
N VAL A 14 -49.31 12.24 19.15
CA VAL A 14 -50.02 11.18 18.34
C VAL A 14 -50.45 11.92 17.02
N ILE A 15 -50.86 11.41 15.85
CA ILE A 15 -51.56 10.22 15.31
C ILE A 15 -50.99 9.96 13.89
N GLY A 16 -51.04 8.78 13.25
CA GLY A 16 -51.41 7.42 13.67
C GLY A 16 -52.23 6.66 12.60
N GLY A 17 -52.37 5.33 12.76
CA GLY A 17 -53.32 4.49 12.01
C GLY A 17 -52.76 3.87 10.71
N ASN A 18 -52.89 2.57 10.43
CA ASN A 18 -53.66 1.50 11.08
C ASN A 18 -52.88 0.19 11.24
N GLN A 19 -53.21 -0.59 12.27
CA GLN A 19 -53.00 -2.05 12.30
C GLN A 19 -54.20 -2.73 11.60
N VAL A 20 -54.34 -4.04 11.38
CA VAL A 20 -53.96 -5.31 12.07
C VAL A 20 -53.83 -6.35 10.92
N GLY A 21 -53.04 -7.42 10.94
CA GLY A 21 -52.40 -8.17 12.03
C GLY A 21 -52.79 -9.67 11.89
N PRO A 22 -52.09 -10.61 12.55
CA PRO A 22 -51.84 -11.95 11.98
C PRO A 22 -52.52 -13.10 12.74
N GLN A 23 -52.28 -14.36 12.32
CA GLN A 23 -51.66 -15.40 13.19
C GLN A 23 -51.49 -16.79 12.51
N MET A 24 -50.37 -17.47 12.80
CA MET A 24 -50.18 -18.92 13.16
C MET A 24 -50.74 -20.05 12.25
N MET A 25 -50.17 -21.28 12.17
CA MET A 25 -48.94 -21.90 12.74
C MET A 25 -48.58 -23.22 11.99
N VAL A 26 -47.27 -23.55 11.90
CA VAL A 26 -46.61 -24.88 12.13
C VAL A 26 -46.94 -26.15 11.28
N GLN A 27 -45.89 -26.97 11.06
CA GLN A 27 -45.81 -28.41 10.73
C GLN A 27 -45.83 -28.95 9.27
N ALA A 28 -44.62 -29.13 8.73
CA ALA A 28 -43.94 -30.43 8.45
C ALA A 28 -44.44 -31.48 7.42
N ASN A 29 -43.45 -31.99 6.68
CA ASN A 29 -43.28 -33.28 5.96
C ASN A 29 -44.18 -33.69 4.78
N GLU A 30 -43.49 -34.15 3.72
CA GLU A 30 -43.80 -35.27 2.81
C GLU A 30 -45.10 -35.23 1.95
N SER A 31 -45.17 -35.86 0.77
CA SER A 31 -44.17 -36.24 -0.26
C SER A 31 -44.92 -36.72 -1.53
N VAL A 32 -44.24 -36.80 -2.69
CA VAL A 32 -44.49 -37.77 -3.79
C VAL A 32 -45.84 -37.70 -4.58
N GLU A 33 -45.72 -37.51 -5.91
CA GLU A 33 -46.49 -38.10 -7.05
C GLU A 33 -48.05 -38.16 -7.08
N SER A 34 -48.74 -38.18 -8.24
CA SER A 34 -48.39 -37.84 -9.64
C SER A 34 -49.63 -37.81 -10.58
N SER A 35 -49.46 -37.14 -11.73
CA SER A 35 -49.97 -37.55 -13.07
C SER A 35 -51.44 -37.35 -13.54
N GLN A 36 -51.55 -37.38 -14.89
CA GLN A 36 -52.72 -37.52 -15.79
C GLN A 36 -53.57 -36.27 -16.10
N GLN A 37 -53.76 -35.78 -17.36
CA GLN A 37 -54.08 -36.38 -18.70
C GLN A 37 -55.61 -36.38 -18.96
N SER A 38 -56.21 -36.08 -20.13
CA SER A 38 -55.80 -35.87 -21.55
C SER A 38 -56.33 -34.50 -22.10
N SER A 39 -56.51 -34.13 -23.39
CA SER A 39 -56.50 -34.74 -24.76
C SER A 39 -56.18 -33.63 -25.82
N GLN A 40 -55.58 -33.88 -27.00
CA GLN A 40 -56.15 -34.44 -28.26
C GLN A 40 -57.49 -33.79 -28.71
N ASP A 41 -57.76 -33.49 -30.00
CA ASP A 41 -57.07 -33.74 -31.30
C ASP A 41 -56.80 -32.39 -32.06
N ASP A 42 -56.54 -32.19 -33.37
CA ASP A 42 -56.70 -32.94 -34.65
C ASP A 42 -55.63 -32.51 -35.72
N SER A 43 -55.91 -32.55 -37.04
CA SER A 43 -54.91 -32.90 -38.07
C SER A 43 -54.82 -32.06 -39.38
N GLN A 44 -53.60 -32.04 -39.96
CA GLN A 44 -53.20 -32.03 -41.39
C GLN A 44 -53.70 -30.93 -42.36
N THR A 45 -52.87 -30.41 -43.29
CA THR A 45 -52.40 -31.13 -44.50
C THR A 45 -51.15 -30.48 -45.14
N ALA A 46 -50.50 -31.18 -46.09
CA ALA A 46 -49.16 -30.86 -46.61
C ALA A 46 -49.09 -30.69 -48.15
N ASN A 47 -47.98 -30.15 -48.65
CA ASN A 47 -47.51 -30.36 -50.03
C ASN A 47 -45.96 -30.22 -50.12
N SER A 48 -45.31 -30.75 -51.16
CA SER A 48 -43.85 -31.02 -51.17
C SER A 48 -43.16 -30.78 -52.54
N ILE A 49 -41.90 -31.26 -52.68
CA ILE A 49 -40.96 -31.23 -53.84
C ILE A 49 -39.98 -30.03 -53.78
N ASP A 50 -38.69 -30.13 -53.38
CA ASP A 50 -37.52 -30.98 -53.77
C ASP A 50 -36.65 -30.28 -54.87
N THR A 51 -35.34 -30.02 -54.66
CA THR A 51 -34.26 -31.01 -54.90
C THR A 51 -32.89 -30.65 -54.31
N SER A 52 -32.30 -31.56 -53.49
CA SER A 52 -30.84 -31.75 -53.22
C SER A 52 -30.01 -30.57 -52.62
N VAL A 53 -28.98 -30.73 -51.78
CA VAL A 53 -27.84 -31.68 -51.80
C VAL A 53 -27.31 -32.03 -50.39
N VAL A 54 -27.01 -33.32 -50.18
CA VAL A 54 -26.02 -33.97 -49.27
C VAL A 54 -25.41 -33.17 -48.10
N SER A 55 -25.68 -33.61 -46.88
CA SER A 55 -24.65 -34.12 -45.95
C SER A 55 -25.30 -35.02 -44.87
N ASP A 56 -24.60 -36.06 -44.43
CA ASP A 56 -25.14 -37.10 -43.53
C ASP A 56 -24.37 -37.15 -42.20
N SER A 57 -25.04 -37.63 -41.16
CA SER A 57 -24.54 -37.73 -39.79
C SER A 57 -23.89 -39.09 -39.50
N THR A 58 -22.86 -39.13 -38.65
CA THR A 58 -22.79 -40.02 -37.46
C THR A 58 -21.43 -39.99 -36.72
N THR A 59 -21.49 -39.59 -35.44
CA THR A 59 -21.02 -40.38 -34.28
C THR A 59 -19.52 -40.70 -34.04
N ASN A 60 -19.07 -40.31 -32.83
CA ASN A 60 -17.94 -40.82 -32.03
C ASN A 60 -16.48 -40.62 -32.52
N LYS A 61 -15.68 -39.91 -31.71
CA LYS A 61 -14.87 -40.54 -30.64
C LYS A 61 -14.17 -39.51 -29.73
N ILE A 62 -14.58 -39.45 -28.46
CA ILE A 62 -13.65 -39.08 -27.37
C ILE A 62 -12.76 -40.31 -27.11
N THR A 63 -11.45 -40.13 -27.04
CA THR A 63 -10.50 -41.21 -26.72
C THR A 63 -9.73 -40.84 -25.46
N ALA A 64 -10.21 -41.34 -24.32
CA ALA A 64 -9.42 -41.32 -23.09
C ALA A 64 -8.40 -42.46 -23.12
N VAL A 65 -7.16 -42.19 -22.76
CA VAL A 65 -6.18 -43.20 -22.37
C VAL A 65 -5.84 -42.92 -20.91
N ALA A 66 -6.32 -43.79 -20.03
CA ALA A 66 -5.89 -43.82 -18.64
C ALA A 66 -4.93 -44.99 -18.45
N ASP A 67 -3.81 -44.74 -17.78
CA ASP A 67 -3.09 -45.77 -17.02
C ASP A 67 -2.91 -45.24 -15.60
N SER A 68 -2.82 -46.13 -14.63
CA SER A 68 -3.14 -45.83 -13.23
C SER A 68 -2.03 -46.24 -12.27
N SER A 69 -1.57 -45.30 -11.42
CA SER A 69 -1.45 -45.51 -9.96
C SER A 69 -0.70 -44.39 -9.23
N SER A 70 -1.42 -43.63 -8.40
CA SER A 70 -1.13 -43.43 -6.98
C SER A 70 -2.21 -42.53 -6.38
N ALA A 71 -2.57 -42.76 -5.12
CA ALA A 71 -3.60 -41.98 -4.44
C ALA A 71 -2.96 -41.13 -3.35
N ASP A 72 -2.96 -39.81 -3.56
CA ASP A 72 -3.23 -38.82 -2.51
C ASP A 72 -3.71 -37.51 -3.16
N LYS A 73 -4.34 -36.64 -2.37
CA LYS A 73 -5.01 -35.37 -2.72
C LYS A 73 -6.28 -35.50 -3.58
N THR A 74 -7.35 -34.90 -3.06
CA THR A 74 -8.50 -34.46 -3.86
C THR A 74 -8.19 -33.12 -4.51
N ASP A 75 -7.51 -33.13 -5.64
CA ASP A 75 -7.42 -31.94 -6.48
C ASP A 75 -8.83 -31.60 -7.01
N VAL A 76 -9.30 -30.38 -6.74
CA VAL A 76 -10.54 -29.87 -7.34
C VAL A 76 -10.24 -29.56 -8.79
N ILE A 77 -10.67 -30.44 -9.70
CA ILE A 77 -10.49 -30.25 -11.14
C ILE A 77 -11.28 -29.01 -11.57
N GLU A 78 -10.57 -27.93 -11.87
CA GLU A 78 -11.16 -26.65 -12.27
C GLU A 78 -11.78 -26.78 -13.68
N VAL A 79 -13.10 -26.99 -13.74
CA VAL A 79 -13.79 -27.26 -15.01
C VAL A 79 -13.94 -25.96 -15.81
N LYS A 80 -13.04 -25.73 -16.77
CA LYS A 80 -13.02 -24.57 -17.67
C LYS A 80 -13.35 -24.95 -19.13
N PRO A 81 -14.63 -25.22 -19.47
CA PRO A 81 -15.02 -25.60 -20.82
C PRO A 81 -14.77 -24.48 -21.83
N THR A 82 -14.21 -24.86 -22.97
CA THR A 82 -14.25 -24.06 -24.20
C THR A 82 -15.44 -24.53 -25.03
N VAL A 83 -16.30 -23.60 -25.46
CA VAL A 83 -17.60 -23.89 -26.08
C VAL A 83 -17.67 -23.30 -27.48
N HIS A 84 -18.26 -24.06 -28.41
CA HIS A 84 -18.42 -23.69 -29.83
C HIS A 84 -19.89 -23.56 -30.25
N THR A 85 -20.81 -24.06 -29.44
CA THR A 85 -22.25 -24.12 -29.72
C THR A 85 -23.09 -23.73 -28.50
N PHE A 86 -24.32 -23.29 -28.74
CA PHE A 86 -25.24 -22.93 -27.65
C PHE A 86 -25.61 -24.11 -26.73
N ALA A 87 -25.57 -25.35 -27.23
CA ALA A 87 -25.77 -26.55 -26.41
C ALA A 87 -24.65 -26.70 -25.37
N GLU A 88 -23.39 -26.60 -25.81
CA GLU A 88 -22.23 -26.65 -24.90
C GLU A 88 -22.20 -25.46 -23.94
N PHE A 89 -22.59 -24.26 -24.40
CA PHE A 89 -22.74 -23.09 -23.55
C PHE A 89 -23.80 -23.30 -22.46
N LYS A 90 -24.97 -23.84 -22.81
CA LYS A 90 -26.04 -24.17 -21.85
C LYS A 90 -25.54 -25.17 -20.81
N ASP A 91 -25.00 -26.30 -21.24
CA ASP A 91 -24.58 -27.37 -20.33
C ASP A 91 -23.44 -26.92 -19.41
N ALA A 92 -22.57 -26.00 -19.88
CA ALA A 92 -21.56 -25.36 -19.05
C ALA A 92 -22.13 -24.28 -18.09
N TYR A 93 -23.12 -23.50 -18.52
CA TYR A 93 -23.74 -22.45 -17.72
C TYR A 93 -24.54 -23.02 -16.54
N GLU A 94 -25.27 -24.10 -16.77
CA GLU A 94 -26.09 -24.76 -15.75
C GLU A 94 -25.27 -25.63 -14.79
N ASN A 95 -24.05 -26.03 -15.16
CA ASN A 95 -23.17 -26.81 -14.30
C ASN A 95 -22.52 -25.92 -13.22
N GLY A 96 -22.96 -26.09 -11.96
CA GLY A 96 -22.48 -25.30 -10.83
C GLY A 96 -20.98 -25.42 -10.51
N ASP A 97 -20.31 -26.49 -10.97
CA ASP A 97 -18.87 -26.72 -10.78
C ASP A 97 -18.00 -25.97 -11.80
N VAL A 98 -18.58 -25.52 -12.93
CA VAL A 98 -17.88 -24.75 -13.97
C VAL A 98 -17.63 -23.33 -13.48
N GLN A 99 -16.37 -22.90 -13.38
CA GLN A 99 -16.02 -21.56 -12.87
C GLN A 99 -15.72 -20.54 -13.99
N GLU A 100 -15.31 -21.00 -15.17
CA GLU A 100 -15.09 -20.13 -16.34
C GLU A 100 -15.49 -20.83 -17.64
N ILE A 101 -16.28 -20.15 -18.48
CA ILE A 101 -16.62 -20.55 -19.84
C ILE A 101 -15.81 -19.70 -20.82
N THR A 102 -15.13 -20.34 -21.77
CA THR A 102 -14.46 -19.66 -22.88
C THR A 102 -15.25 -19.87 -24.17
N LEU A 103 -15.65 -18.79 -24.85
CA LEU A 103 -16.21 -18.89 -26.20
C LEU A 103 -15.07 -19.13 -27.21
N ALA A 104 -15.31 -20.01 -28.18
CA ALA A 104 -14.42 -20.26 -29.33
C ALA A 104 -15.18 -20.29 -30.68
N ALA A 105 -16.36 -19.69 -30.68
CA ALA A 105 -17.18 -19.31 -31.83
C ALA A 105 -18.19 -18.26 -31.35
N ASP A 106 -18.87 -17.57 -32.28
CA ASP A 106 -20.02 -16.75 -31.94
C ASP A 106 -21.21 -17.66 -31.59
N ILE A 107 -21.82 -17.44 -30.42
CA ILE A 107 -22.87 -18.31 -29.88
C ILE A 107 -24.21 -17.58 -29.87
N SER A 108 -25.25 -18.25 -30.34
CA SER A 108 -26.62 -17.72 -30.43
C SER A 108 -27.65 -18.77 -30.03
N GLY A 109 -28.63 -18.41 -29.19
CA GLY A 109 -29.70 -19.33 -28.80
C GLY A 109 -30.75 -18.80 -27.82
N ASP A 110 -31.75 -19.63 -27.56
CA ASP A 110 -32.94 -19.37 -26.72
C ASP A 110 -32.64 -19.72 -25.26
N VAL A 111 -32.61 -18.71 -24.38
CA VAL A 111 -32.29 -18.88 -22.96
C VAL A 111 -33.53 -19.05 -22.07
N ARG A 112 -34.75 -19.08 -22.62
CA ARG A 112 -35.99 -19.30 -21.85
C ARG A 112 -36.09 -20.67 -21.19
N GLN A 113 -35.16 -21.58 -21.50
CA GLN A 113 -35.04 -22.91 -20.90
C GLN A 113 -33.77 -23.08 -20.06
N LEU A 114 -32.98 -22.01 -19.83
CA LEU A 114 -31.82 -22.08 -18.93
C LEU A 114 -32.27 -22.13 -17.46
N ALA A 115 -31.65 -23.02 -16.69
CA ALA A 115 -31.73 -22.97 -15.23
C ALA A 115 -31.02 -21.70 -14.71
N GLY A 116 -31.56 -21.12 -13.62
CA GLY A 116 -30.98 -19.93 -13.00
C GLY A 116 -29.65 -20.25 -12.32
N ARG A 117 -28.56 -19.60 -12.74
CA ARG A 117 -27.21 -19.79 -12.18
C ARG A 117 -27.18 -19.45 -10.70
N THR A 118 -26.55 -20.28 -9.85
CA THR A 118 -26.50 -20.07 -8.39
C THR A 118 -25.09 -19.86 -7.83
N THR A 119 -24.04 -20.30 -8.54
CA THR A 119 -22.62 -20.17 -8.16
C THR A 119 -21.89 -19.18 -9.08
N SER A 120 -20.80 -18.59 -8.60
CA SER A 120 -19.99 -17.63 -9.39
C SER A 120 -19.53 -18.20 -10.73
N LEU A 121 -19.36 -17.34 -11.73
CA LEU A 121 -19.02 -17.72 -13.10
C LEU A 121 -18.30 -16.57 -13.84
N VAL A 122 -17.32 -16.93 -14.67
CA VAL A 122 -16.70 -16.04 -15.65
C VAL A 122 -17.08 -16.50 -17.06
N ILE A 123 -17.39 -15.57 -17.97
CA ILE A 123 -17.66 -15.83 -19.39
C ILE A 123 -16.70 -14.99 -20.22
N THR A 124 -15.72 -15.64 -20.87
CA THR A 124 -14.62 -15.02 -21.61
C THR A 124 -14.82 -15.22 -23.12
N GLY A 125 -15.08 -14.15 -23.88
CA GLY A 125 -15.44 -14.26 -25.30
C GLY A 125 -14.30 -14.34 -26.30
N LYS A 126 -13.10 -13.83 -25.96
CA LYS A 126 -11.99 -13.69 -26.93
C LYS A 126 -12.40 -12.99 -28.23
N GLN A 127 -13.20 -11.92 -28.12
CA GLN A 127 -13.83 -11.15 -29.21
C GLN A 127 -15.05 -11.79 -29.89
N HIS A 128 -15.46 -13.01 -29.51
CA HIS A 128 -16.70 -13.60 -30.00
C HIS A 128 -17.97 -12.92 -29.45
N GLN A 129 -19.10 -13.13 -30.13
CA GLN A 129 -20.42 -12.67 -29.72
C GLN A 129 -21.21 -13.73 -28.92
N LEU A 130 -21.96 -13.29 -27.92
CA LEU A 130 -23.05 -14.05 -27.28
C LEU A 130 -24.40 -13.36 -27.55
N THR A 131 -25.24 -14.01 -28.35
CA THR A 131 -26.58 -13.54 -28.74
C THR A 131 -27.67 -14.33 -28.04
N LEU A 132 -28.55 -13.62 -27.34
CA LEU A 132 -29.77 -14.18 -26.76
C LEU A 132 -30.92 -13.93 -27.74
N THR A 133 -31.39 -14.98 -28.41
CA THR A 133 -32.47 -14.84 -29.40
C THR A 133 -33.84 -14.71 -28.74
N GLU A 134 -33.97 -15.27 -27.54
CA GLU A 134 -35.20 -15.30 -26.75
C GLU A 134 -34.85 -15.33 -25.25
N GLY A 135 -35.33 -14.32 -24.51
CA GLY A 135 -35.20 -14.25 -23.05
C GLY A 135 -34.00 -13.42 -22.55
N SER A 136 -33.58 -13.71 -21.32
CA SER A 136 -32.49 -13.06 -20.61
C SER A 136 -31.67 -14.12 -19.86
N LEU A 137 -30.37 -13.90 -19.69
CA LEU A 137 -29.46 -14.82 -19.00
C LEU A 137 -29.81 -14.87 -17.49
N PRO A 138 -30.28 -16.03 -16.95
CA PRO A 138 -30.99 -16.03 -15.67
C PRO A 138 -30.09 -16.29 -14.46
N LEU A 139 -30.10 -15.38 -13.48
CA LEU A 139 -29.50 -15.60 -12.17
C LEU A 139 -30.54 -16.20 -11.21
N GLY A 140 -30.21 -17.37 -10.65
CA GLY A 140 -30.91 -17.97 -9.54
C GLY A 140 -30.46 -17.39 -8.19
N LYS A 141 -31.07 -17.89 -7.12
CA LYS A 141 -30.72 -17.48 -5.75
C LYS A 141 -29.28 -17.90 -5.42
N SER A 142 -28.52 -16.96 -4.84
CA SER A 142 -27.13 -17.14 -4.42
C SER A 142 -26.90 -16.64 -3.00
N ASP A 143 -25.70 -16.86 -2.48
CA ASP A 143 -25.20 -16.23 -1.25
C ASP A 143 -24.55 -14.87 -1.54
N ASP A 144 -24.27 -14.09 -0.48
CA ASP A 144 -23.64 -12.77 -0.58
C ASP A 144 -22.21 -12.87 -1.16
N ASN A 145 -21.89 -11.97 -2.10
CA ASN A 145 -20.63 -11.93 -2.89
C ASN A 145 -20.52 -12.97 -4.02
N THR A 146 -21.63 -13.55 -4.49
CA THR A 146 -21.61 -14.39 -5.70
C THR A 146 -21.42 -13.53 -6.95
N ARG A 147 -20.54 -13.91 -7.89
CA ARG A 147 -20.10 -13.01 -8.98
C ARG A 147 -20.32 -13.59 -10.37
N LEU A 148 -20.92 -12.83 -11.28
CA LEU A 148 -20.93 -13.13 -12.72
C LEU A 148 -20.12 -12.06 -13.46
N THR A 149 -19.01 -12.50 -14.06
CA THR A 149 -18.15 -11.64 -14.88
C THR A 149 -18.30 -12.00 -16.35
N LEU A 150 -18.68 -11.02 -17.17
CA LEU A 150 -18.68 -11.12 -18.63
C LEU A 150 -17.49 -10.32 -19.16
N ARG A 151 -16.60 -10.96 -19.94
CA ARG A 151 -15.37 -10.28 -20.40
C ARG A 151 -14.95 -10.56 -21.85
N ASN A 152 -14.41 -9.53 -22.50
CA ASN A 152 -13.83 -9.58 -23.84
C ASN A 152 -14.75 -10.25 -24.88
N LEU A 153 -16.02 -9.85 -24.92
CA LEU A 153 -17.06 -10.39 -25.81
C LEU A 153 -18.00 -9.30 -26.34
N SER A 154 -18.69 -9.56 -27.44
CA SER A 154 -19.87 -8.77 -27.83
C SER A 154 -21.13 -9.40 -27.26
N ILE A 155 -22.12 -8.60 -26.85
CA ILE A 155 -23.44 -9.09 -26.44
C ILE A 155 -24.56 -8.51 -27.31
N ASN A 156 -25.60 -9.32 -27.51
CA ASN A 156 -26.80 -8.96 -28.26
C ASN A 156 -28.04 -9.59 -27.62
N ASN A 157 -29.15 -8.85 -27.56
CA ASN A 157 -30.45 -9.37 -27.16
C ASN A 157 -31.46 -9.05 -28.27
N ASP A 158 -31.93 -10.07 -28.99
CA ASP A 158 -32.86 -9.89 -30.12
C ASP A 158 -34.27 -9.45 -29.66
N ARG A 159 -34.51 -9.32 -28.34
CA ARG A 159 -35.73 -8.78 -27.74
C ARG A 159 -35.47 -7.62 -26.78
N SER A 160 -36.47 -6.76 -26.61
CA SER A 160 -36.46 -5.67 -25.63
C SER A 160 -36.50 -6.21 -24.18
N GLY A 161 -35.41 -6.01 -23.42
CA GLY A 161 -35.27 -6.46 -22.03
C GLY A 161 -33.83 -6.34 -21.54
N SER A 162 -33.61 -6.63 -20.25
CA SER A 162 -32.25 -6.76 -19.70
C SER A 162 -31.53 -7.96 -20.34
N PHE A 163 -30.22 -7.86 -20.60
CA PHE A 163 -29.42 -9.03 -21.04
C PHE A 163 -29.31 -10.09 -19.95
N ILE A 164 -29.14 -9.68 -18.69
CA ILE A 164 -29.18 -10.53 -17.49
C ILE A 164 -30.41 -10.19 -16.64
N THR A 165 -31.04 -11.21 -16.04
CA THR A 165 -32.18 -11.03 -15.10
C THR A 165 -32.05 -11.86 -13.84
N ALA A 166 -32.41 -11.29 -12.69
CA ALA A 166 -32.30 -11.93 -11.39
C ALA A 166 -33.65 -12.47 -10.87
N GLN A 167 -33.67 -13.72 -10.41
CA GLN A 167 -34.85 -14.30 -9.76
C GLN A 167 -35.12 -13.62 -8.41
N ALA A 168 -36.39 -13.57 -8.00
CA ALA A 168 -36.82 -12.90 -6.78
C ALA A 168 -36.10 -13.45 -5.52
N GLY A 169 -35.29 -12.60 -4.88
CA GLY A 169 -34.47 -12.96 -3.72
C GLY A 169 -32.97 -13.11 -4.00
N SER A 170 -32.51 -12.87 -5.23
CA SER A 170 -31.10 -13.04 -5.64
C SER A 170 -30.25 -11.77 -5.44
N LEU A 171 -30.37 -11.12 -4.27
CA LEU A 171 -29.67 -9.85 -3.97
C LEU A 171 -28.17 -10.01 -3.65
N GLY A 172 -27.66 -11.24 -3.53
CA GLY A 172 -26.24 -11.53 -3.24
C GLY A 172 -25.29 -11.43 -4.45
N TRP A 173 -25.81 -11.13 -5.64
CA TRP A 173 -25.03 -11.07 -6.88
C TRP A 173 -24.29 -9.75 -7.08
N LEU A 174 -23.05 -9.86 -7.57
CA LEU A 174 -22.27 -8.75 -8.11
C LEU A 174 -21.95 -9.04 -9.58
N LEU A 175 -22.31 -8.12 -10.47
CA LEU A 175 -22.03 -8.19 -11.91
C LEU A 175 -20.75 -7.42 -12.25
N THR A 176 -20.03 -7.90 -13.25
CA THR A 176 -18.88 -7.19 -13.82
C THR A 176 -18.85 -7.39 -15.33
N PHE A 177 -18.89 -6.28 -16.08
CA PHE A 177 -18.74 -6.28 -17.54
C PHE A 177 -17.38 -5.66 -17.91
N GLU A 178 -16.46 -6.48 -18.39
CA GLU A 178 -15.05 -6.14 -18.65
C GLU A 178 -14.75 -6.19 -20.16
N HIS A 179 -14.64 -5.04 -20.82
CA HIS A 179 -14.48 -4.94 -22.28
C HIS A 179 -15.57 -5.68 -23.06
N VAL A 180 -16.82 -5.34 -22.77
CA VAL A 180 -18.01 -5.90 -23.43
C VAL A 180 -18.58 -4.91 -24.45
N ASP A 181 -18.82 -5.35 -25.68
CA ASP A 181 -19.54 -4.54 -26.67
C ASP A 181 -21.06 -4.70 -26.50
N THR A 182 -21.74 -3.60 -26.19
CA THR A 182 -23.12 -3.55 -25.70
C THR A 182 -24.12 -2.94 -26.69
N LYS A 183 -23.66 -2.54 -27.89
CA LYS A 183 -24.44 -1.75 -28.88
C LYS A 183 -25.79 -2.35 -29.30
N ASN A 184 -25.98 -3.67 -29.16
CA ASN A 184 -27.20 -4.38 -29.53
C ASN A 184 -28.00 -4.88 -28.29
N VAL A 185 -27.86 -4.18 -27.17
CA VAL A 185 -28.57 -4.46 -25.91
C VAL A 185 -29.20 -3.17 -25.41
N THR A 186 -30.47 -3.21 -24.95
CA THR A 186 -31.17 -2.01 -24.45
C THR A 186 -31.03 -1.79 -22.94
N LYS A 187 -30.62 -2.82 -22.19
CA LYS A 187 -30.33 -2.75 -20.75
C LYS A 187 -29.43 -3.92 -20.34
N LEU A 188 -28.42 -3.69 -19.49
CA LEU A 188 -27.48 -4.76 -19.09
C LEU A 188 -28.10 -5.74 -18.08
N SER A 189 -28.65 -5.25 -16.98
CA SER A 189 -29.21 -6.07 -15.90
C SER A 189 -30.39 -5.40 -15.20
N ASP A 190 -31.26 -6.19 -14.57
CA ASP A 190 -32.33 -5.69 -13.68
C ASP A 190 -31.87 -5.38 -12.24
N LEU A 191 -30.69 -5.84 -11.83
CA LEU A 191 -30.07 -5.54 -10.53
C LEU A 191 -29.77 -4.03 -10.31
N PRO A 192 -29.70 -3.57 -9.04
CA PRO A 192 -29.31 -2.20 -8.69
C PRO A 192 -27.91 -1.82 -9.22
N ALA A 193 -27.73 -0.54 -9.59
CA ALA A 193 -26.47 -0.06 -10.18
C ALA A 193 -25.24 -0.23 -9.25
N GLU A 194 -25.43 -0.19 -7.93
CA GLU A 194 -24.38 -0.46 -6.94
C GLU A 194 -23.85 -1.91 -6.96
N GLN A 195 -24.57 -2.83 -7.62
CA GLN A 195 -24.18 -4.22 -7.85
C GLN A 195 -23.60 -4.47 -9.25
N VAL A 196 -23.46 -3.42 -10.09
CA VAL A 196 -23.02 -3.53 -11.49
C VAL A 196 -21.72 -2.76 -11.71
N SER A 197 -20.62 -3.48 -11.89
CA SER A 197 -19.33 -2.90 -12.25
C SER A 197 -19.13 -2.89 -13.76
N LEU A 198 -18.76 -1.74 -14.33
CA LEU A 198 -18.42 -1.58 -15.74
C LEU A 198 -16.95 -1.20 -15.87
N ILE A 199 -16.19 -2.01 -16.62
CA ILE A 199 -14.76 -1.85 -16.87
C ILE A 199 -14.57 -1.88 -18.39
N GLY A 200 -14.18 -0.76 -19.00
CA GLY A 200 -14.05 -0.67 -20.47
C GLY A 200 -15.33 -1.03 -21.25
N THR A 201 -16.50 -0.90 -20.61
CA THR A 201 -17.83 -1.25 -21.12
C THR A 201 -18.73 -0.02 -20.99
N ILE A 202 -19.54 0.27 -22.01
CA ILE A 202 -20.50 1.38 -22.00
C ILE A 202 -21.89 0.84 -21.65
N ASP A 203 -22.62 1.52 -20.76
CA ASP A 203 -24.03 1.23 -20.52
C ASP A 203 -24.89 1.84 -21.66
N PRO A 204 -25.61 1.02 -22.45
CA PRO A 204 -26.50 1.53 -23.50
C PRO A 204 -27.60 2.48 -22.98
N ALA A 205 -27.94 2.43 -21.68
CA ALA A 205 -28.89 3.36 -21.07
C ALA A 205 -28.35 4.80 -20.91
N ALA A 206 -27.05 5.04 -21.13
CA ALA A 206 -26.45 6.37 -20.98
C ALA A 206 -26.56 7.25 -22.25
N GLU A 207 -26.53 6.66 -23.45
CA GLU A 207 -26.40 7.42 -24.71
C GLU A 207 -27.63 8.27 -25.07
N GLU A 208 -28.83 7.88 -24.63
CA GLU A 208 -30.08 8.60 -24.94
C GLU A 208 -30.10 10.04 -24.38
N SER A 209 -29.24 10.33 -23.39
CA SER A 209 -29.14 11.64 -22.72
C SER A 209 -28.30 12.71 -23.44
N ALA A 210 -27.52 12.35 -24.46
CA ALA A 210 -26.43 13.19 -24.98
C ALA A 210 -26.72 13.94 -26.31
N SER A 211 -27.92 13.81 -26.89
CA SER A 211 -28.19 14.22 -28.28
C SER A 211 -28.64 15.68 -28.50
N GLU A 212 -29.07 16.41 -27.47
CA GLU A 212 -29.60 17.80 -27.61
C GLU A 212 -28.56 18.90 -27.28
N SER A 213 -27.58 19.18 -28.16
CA SER A 213 -26.90 20.51 -28.22
C SER A 213 -25.89 20.70 -29.38
N GLY A 214 -26.25 20.36 -30.62
CA GLY A 214 -25.41 20.69 -31.79
C GLY A 214 -25.75 22.04 -32.45
N SER A 215 -24.76 22.95 -32.62
CA SER A 215 -24.64 23.83 -33.82
C SER A 215 -23.47 24.85 -33.77
N SER A 216 -22.45 24.64 -34.64
CA SER A 216 -21.66 25.67 -35.39
C SER A 216 -20.97 26.84 -34.63
N SER A 217 -20.03 27.63 -35.19
CA SER A 217 -19.41 27.72 -36.53
C SER A 217 -17.93 28.17 -36.40
N SER A 218 -17.25 28.58 -37.48
CA SER A 218 -15.77 28.62 -37.55
C SER A 218 -15.13 30.01 -37.82
N SER A 219 -13.83 30.07 -37.53
CA SER A 219 -12.75 30.70 -38.34
C SER A 219 -12.01 31.96 -37.83
N SER A 220 -10.76 32.07 -38.32
CA SER A 220 -10.03 33.31 -38.68
C SER A 220 -9.23 34.10 -37.63
N VAL A 221 -7.94 33.79 -37.61
CA VAL A 221 -6.74 34.63 -37.32
C VAL A 221 -6.89 36.13 -37.60
N SER A 222 -6.39 37.02 -36.70
CA SER A 222 -5.44 38.13 -37.03
C SER A 222 -5.08 39.08 -35.86
N SER A 223 -3.79 39.08 -35.50
CA SER A 223 -2.87 40.19 -35.17
C SER A 223 -3.33 41.57 -34.62
N MET A 224 -2.44 42.12 -33.77
CA MET A 224 -2.02 43.53 -33.58
C MET A 224 -2.32 44.19 -32.22
N SER A 225 -1.34 45.03 -31.86
CA SER A 225 -1.09 45.72 -30.60
C SER A 225 -1.57 47.17 -30.59
N GLU A 226 -1.86 47.71 -29.40
CA GLU A 226 -1.31 48.96 -28.82
C GLU A 226 -1.64 48.93 -27.29
N SER A 227 -0.81 49.42 -26.35
CA SER A 227 -0.45 50.82 -26.05
C SER A 227 -1.67 51.66 -25.55
N SER A 228 -1.60 52.50 -24.51
CA SER A 228 -0.48 52.98 -23.65
C SER A 228 -0.99 53.58 -22.32
N GLN A 229 -0.09 53.75 -21.33
CA GLN A 229 -0.10 54.80 -20.26
C GLN A 229 -1.28 54.81 -19.24
N SER A 230 -1.22 55.46 -18.07
CA SER A 230 -0.12 56.02 -17.22
C SER A 230 -0.69 56.41 -15.85
N GLY A 231 0.12 56.47 -14.78
CA GLY A 231 -0.38 56.99 -13.49
C GLY A 231 0.60 56.93 -12.30
N GLU A 232 1.68 57.70 -12.33
CA GLU A 232 2.54 57.95 -11.15
C GLU A 232 1.95 59.05 -10.25
N SER A 233 2.21 58.98 -8.95
CA SER A 233 2.31 60.17 -8.09
C SER A 233 3.11 59.88 -6.81
N ASP A 234 4.33 60.39 -6.71
CA ASP A 234 5.20 60.26 -5.53
C ASP A 234 4.78 61.14 -4.35
N ARG A 235 5.23 60.75 -3.14
CA ARG A 235 6.03 61.57 -2.19
C ARG A 235 6.43 60.70 -0.99
N GLU A 236 7.73 60.59 -0.65
CA GLU A 236 8.55 61.55 0.13
C GLU A 236 8.00 61.82 1.55
N SER A 237 8.79 61.89 2.62
CA SER A 237 10.15 61.42 2.94
C SER A 237 10.44 61.77 4.43
N ASN A 238 11.37 61.08 5.11
CA ASN A 238 12.40 61.66 6.02
C ASN A 238 13.16 60.62 6.86
N ASP A 239 14.44 60.90 7.09
CA ASP A 239 15.31 60.24 8.07
C ASP A 239 15.14 60.78 9.50
N SER A 240 15.59 60.03 10.51
CA SER A 240 16.40 60.57 11.64
C SER A 240 16.94 59.48 12.59
N ASP A 241 18.04 58.87 12.17
CA ASP A 241 19.30 58.64 12.88
C ASP A 241 19.44 58.45 14.44
N THR A 242 20.45 57.63 14.78
CA THR A 242 21.31 57.57 16.00
C THR A 242 20.87 56.97 17.36
N ASN A 243 21.63 55.93 17.78
CA ASN A 243 22.25 55.64 19.11
C ASN A 243 21.37 55.49 20.38
N SER A 244 21.73 54.74 21.43
CA SER A 244 22.78 53.71 21.76
C SER A 244 22.28 53.00 23.07
N ASP A 245 22.80 51.88 23.60
CA ASP A 245 24.18 51.39 23.68
C ASP A 245 24.27 49.90 24.14
N VAL A 246 25.41 49.26 23.85
CA VAL A 246 26.11 48.17 24.60
C VAL A 246 25.26 47.24 25.51
N SER A 247 25.13 45.93 25.22
CA SER A 247 26.15 44.88 25.50
C SER A 247 25.62 43.46 25.13
N GLN A 248 26.41 42.38 24.89
CA GLN A 248 27.80 42.23 24.40
C GLN A 248 28.07 40.80 23.78
N SER A 249 29.08 40.04 24.23
CA SER A 249 29.58 38.71 23.78
C SER A 249 28.66 37.49 24.09
N SER A 250 28.73 36.36 23.37
CA SER A 250 29.93 35.75 22.77
C SER A 250 29.75 35.15 21.36
N LYS A 251 30.85 35.15 20.58
CA LYS A 251 31.01 34.35 19.36
C LYS A 251 31.78 33.08 19.69
N ALA A 252 31.31 31.94 19.19
CA ALA A 252 32.09 30.72 19.03
C ALA A 252 31.86 30.18 17.60
N SER A 253 32.83 29.44 17.05
CA SER A 253 32.77 28.90 15.70
C SER A 253 32.92 27.38 15.73
N SER A 254 31.92 26.69 15.20
CA SER A 254 31.90 25.25 14.93
C SER A 254 31.11 25.05 13.63
N LYS A 255 31.79 24.91 12.49
CA LYS A 255 32.27 23.62 11.97
C LYS A 255 31.13 22.61 11.76
N HIS A 256 30.80 22.47 10.48
CA HIS A 256 30.21 21.31 9.85
C HIS A 256 30.83 20.00 10.38
N LEU A 257 30.01 18.97 10.58
CA LEU A 257 30.42 17.61 10.85
C LEU A 257 29.75 16.69 9.84
N GLU A 258 30.49 16.36 8.78
CA GLU A 258 30.21 15.20 7.96
C GLU A 258 30.62 13.94 8.73
N SER A 259 29.96 12.81 8.48
CA SER A 259 30.32 11.51 9.06
C SER A 259 30.28 10.41 8.00
N GLU A 260 31.21 10.49 7.04
CA GLU A 260 31.54 9.33 6.20
C GLU A 260 32.25 8.25 7.03
N ALA A 261 31.94 6.98 6.76
CA ALA A 261 32.52 5.83 7.44
C ALA A 261 33.15 4.83 6.46
N THR A 262 34.13 5.29 5.68
CA THR A 262 34.86 4.46 4.70
C THR A 262 35.94 3.62 5.39
N VAL A 263 35.71 2.32 5.55
CA VAL A 263 36.67 1.39 6.17
C VAL A 263 37.56 0.72 5.11
N SER A 264 38.67 1.38 4.79
CA SER A 264 39.78 0.77 4.04
C SER A 264 40.71 0.02 4.99
N ARG A 265 40.91 -1.29 4.78
CA ARG A 265 41.90 -2.10 5.52
C ARG A 265 43.16 -2.26 4.69
N GLU A 266 44.26 -1.65 5.14
CA GLU A 266 45.61 -2.05 4.73
C GLU A 266 46.34 -2.82 5.84
N THR A 267 47.38 -3.53 5.42
CA THR A 267 48.09 -4.57 6.16
C THR A 267 49.09 -4.02 7.17
N ASN A 268 49.45 -4.87 8.15
CA ASN A 268 50.86 -5.06 8.45
C ASN A 268 51.13 -6.48 8.97
N SER A 269 52.37 -6.94 8.81
CA SER A 269 52.81 -8.33 9.01
C SER A 269 53.97 -8.42 10.02
N ILE A 270 54.35 -9.65 10.39
CA ILE A 270 55.62 -10.18 10.98
C ILE A 270 55.23 -11.46 11.77
N ASP A 271 55.53 -12.70 11.34
CA ASP A 271 56.85 -13.39 11.29
C ASP A 271 57.32 -13.85 12.69
N SER A 272 57.76 -15.09 12.99
CA SER A 272 57.78 -16.40 12.30
C SER A 272 58.07 -17.57 13.30
N GLN A 273 58.22 -18.82 12.80
CA GLN A 273 58.81 -20.02 13.48
C GLN A 273 57.97 -20.73 14.59
N SER A 274 58.13 -22.03 14.89
CA SER A 274 58.63 -23.21 14.12
C SER A 274 58.33 -24.56 14.85
N ALA A 275 58.24 -25.65 14.07
CA ALA A 275 58.55 -27.07 14.39
C ALA A 275 57.65 -27.99 15.28
N ASN A 276 57.52 -29.23 14.77
CA ASN A 276 57.44 -30.55 15.41
C ASN A 276 56.13 -31.13 16.05
N GLN A 277 55.51 -31.99 15.22
CA GLN A 277 55.00 -33.35 15.50
C GLN A 277 55.89 -34.23 16.44
N PRO A 278 55.50 -35.47 16.91
CA PRO A 278 54.80 -36.51 16.13
C PRO A 278 53.83 -37.52 16.84
N SER A 279 53.06 -38.26 16.01
CA SER A 279 52.56 -39.66 16.22
C SER A 279 51.57 -39.95 17.37
N ARG A 280 50.65 -40.94 17.32
CA ARG A 280 50.11 -41.88 16.30
C ARG A 280 48.66 -42.27 16.76
N THR A 281 47.85 -43.19 16.21
CA THR A 281 48.02 -44.38 15.34
C THR A 281 46.70 -44.68 14.57
N ASP A 282 46.80 -45.42 13.46
CA ASP A 282 45.99 -46.56 12.95
C ASP A 282 44.55 -46.76 13.50
N GLU A 283 43.50 -47.11 12.73
CA GLU A 283 43.33 -47.46 11.28
C GLU A 283 41.80 -47.29 10.94
N GLU A 284 41.21 -47.50 9.76
CA GLU A 284 41.62 -48.15 8.49
C GLU A 284 40.89 -47.56 7.23
N THR A 285 41.37 -47.96 6.05
CA THR A 285 40.71 -48.26 4.73
C THR A 285 39.18 -48.07 4.53
N SER A 286 38.63 -47.71 3.35
CA SER A 286 39.08 -47.05 2.09
C SER A 286 37.84 -46.94 1.15
N SER A 287 37.55 -45.84 0.45
CA SER A 287 38.04 -45.53 -0.92
C SER A 287 37.03 -44.54 -1.57
N ARG A 288 37.29 -43.81 -2.68
CA ARG A 288 38.51 -43.23 -3.27
C ARG A 288 38.05 -42.30 -4.42
N SER A 289 38.39 -41.01 -4.36
CA SER A 289 38.38 -40.11 -5.53
C SER A 289 39.53 -39.11 -5.40
N GLU A 290 40.60 -39.30 -6.18
CA GLU A 290 41.71 -38.35 -6.26
C GLU A 290 41.46 -37.30 -7.34
N SER A 291 42.11 -36.15 -7.19
CA SER A 291 42.04 -35.02 -8.11
C SER A 291 42.68 -35.30 -9.47
N THR A 292 42.10 -34.72 -10.52
CA THR A 292 42.87 -34.33 -11.72
C THR A 292 42.51 -32.88 -12.06
N GLN A 293 43.49 -32.08 -12.47
CA GLN A 293 43.21 -30.80 -13.12
C GLN A 293 42.58 -31.07 -14.49
N THR A 294 41.39 -30.52 -14.73
CA THR A 294 40.89 -30.29 -16.09
C THR A 294 40.78 -28.78 -16.26
N SER A 295 41.38 -28.27 -17.33
CA SER A 295 41.19 -26.88 -17.77
C SER A 295 39.70 -26.58 -17.89
N ARG A 296 39.25 -25.46 -17.32
CA ARG A 296 37.89 -24.96 -17.59
C ARG A 296 37.81 -24.65 -19.08
N VAL A 297 37.23 -25.56 -19.83
CA VAL A 297 36.77 -25.29 -21.19
C VAL A 297 35.70 -24.22 -21.02
N GLU A 298 35.98 -23.03 -21.52
CA GLU A 298 34.91 -22.09 -21.85
C GLU A 298 34.13 -22.77 -22.97
N GLU A 299 32.91 -23.23 -22.66
CA GLU A 299 31.97 -23.60 -23.71
C GLU A 299 31.66 -22.33 -24.48
N ASP A 300 32.35 -22.18 -25.61
CA ASP A 300 32.10 -21.20 -26.65
C ASP A 300 30.72 -21.50 -27.24
N THR A 301 29.67 -21.11 -26.50
CA THR A 301 28.26 -21.21 -26.88
C THR A 301 28.05 -20.30 -28.07
N LYS A 302 28.32 -20.88 -29.26
CA LYS A 302 28.19 -20.23 -30.56
C LYS A 302 26.86 -19.48 -30.63
N LEU A 303 26.97 -18.16 -30.59
CA LEU A 303 25.88 -17.19 -30.66
C LEU A 303 24.82 -17.59 -31.71
N GLY A 304 23.55 -17.37 -31.37
CA GLY A 304 22.44 -17.53 -32.29
C GLY A 304 22.59 -16.63 -33.52
N GLU A 305 21.95 -16.99 -34.63
CA GLU A 305 22.06 -16.23 -35.88
C GLU A 305 21.55 -14.77 -35.75
N THR A 306 20.74 -14.51 -34.72
CA THR A 306 20.18 -13.21 -34.35
C THR A 306 20.93 -12.50 -33.20
N GLU A 307 22.05 -13.03 -32.72
CA GLU A 307 22.80 -12.49 -31.58
C GLU A 307 24.16 -11.92 -31.99
N ARG A 308 24.59 -10.79 -31.41
CA ARG A 308 25.88 -10.16 -31.74
C ARG A 308 26.65 -9.74 -30.49
N GLU A 309 27.91 -10.13 -30.40
CA GLU A 309 28.87 -9.54 -29.47
C GLU A 309 29.50 -8.28 -30.05
N VAL A 310 29.68 -7.24 -29.23
CA VAL A 310 30.25 -5.95 -29.63
C VAL A 310 31.26 -5.44 -28.60
N SER A 311 32.43 -5.03 -29.06
CA SER A 311 33.51 -4.43 -28.26
C SER A 311 33.79 -2.96 -28.61
N ASN A 312 33.24 -2.45 -29.73
CA ASN A 312 33.40 -1.05 -30.12
C ASN A 312 32.14 -0.48 -30.81
N ILE A 313 32.17 0.84 -31.05
CA ILE A 313 31.02 1.58 -31.60
C ILE A 313 30.67 1.17 -33.04
N SER A 314 31.62 0.69 -33.84
CA SER A 314 31.38 0.28 -35.23
C SER A 314 30.65 -1.07 -35.29
N GLU A 315 31.01 -1.99 -34.39
CA GLU A 315 30.30 -3.25 -34.20
C GLU A 315 28.87 -3.02 -33.68
N LEU A 316 28.70 -2.15 -32.68
CA LEU A 316 27.38 -1.74 -32.18
C LEU A 316 26.51 -1.09 -33.26
N GLN A 317 27.08 -0.19 -34.07
CA GLN A 317 26.37 0.39 -35.23
C GLN A 317 25.96 -0.68 -36.25
N THR A 318 26.84 -1.65 -36.54
CA THR A 318 26.55 -2.74 -37.48
C THR A 318 25.42 -3.63 -36.95
N ALA A 319 25.49 -4.04 -35.67
CA ALA A 319 24.48 -4.90 -35.04
C ALA A 319 23.11 -4.21 -34.89
N ILE A 320 23.07 -2.90 -34.60
CA ILE A 320 21.80 -2.14 -34.61
C ILE A 320 21.23 -2.04 -36.03
N ASN A 321 22.08 -1.84 -37.04
CA ASN A 321 21.66 -1.70 -38.44
C ASN A 321 21.21 -3.02 -39.09
N GLU A 322 21.56 -4.18 -38.52
CA GLU A 322 21.25 -5.50 -39.07
C GLU A 322 19.83 -5.95 -38.66
N PRO A 323 18.85 -6.10 -39.60
CA PRO A 323 17.46 -6.32 -39.22
C PRO A 323 17.17 -7.65 -38.51
N SER A 324 18.01 -8.67 -38.72
CA SER A 324 17.93 -10.00 -38.07
C SER A 324 18.35 -10.01 -36.61
N VAL A 325 19.08 -9.00 -36.12
CA VAL A 325 19.66 -9.03 -34.76
C VAL A 325 18.61 -8.72 -33.70
N THR A 326 18.38 -9.65 -32.78
CA THR A 326 17.43 -9.49 -31.66
C THR A 326 18.12 -9.17 -30.34
N LYS A 327 19.36 -9.62 -30.14
CA LYS A 327 20.14 -9.36 -28.92
C LYS A 327 21.57 -8.92 -29.24
N ILE A 328 22.05 -7.94 -28.48
CA ILE A 328 23.42 -7.40 -28.53
C ILE A 328 24.05 -7.53 -27.15
N PHE A 329 25.25 -8.11 -27.09
CA PHE A 329 26.06 -8.26 -25.88
C PHE A 329 27.28 -7.33 -25.94
N LEU A 330 27.44 -6.42 -24.99
CA LEU A 330 28.69 -5.67 -24.83
C LEU A 330 29.76 -6.57 -24.21
N LYS A 331 30.97 -6.56 -24.76
CA LYS A 331 32.14 -7.31 -24.25
C LYS A 331 33.28 -6.41 -23.77
N ASN A 332 33.08 -5.09 -23.86
CA ASN A 332 34.00 -4.04 -23.43
C ASN A 332 33.22 -2.75 -23.14
N ASN A 333 33.83 -1.82 -22.40
CA ASN A 333 33.33 -0.46 -22.28
C ASN A 333 33.45 0.26 -23.63
N ILE A 334 32.32 0.68 -24.21
CA ILE A 334 32.27 1.38 -25.50
C ILE A 334 32.24 2.89 -25.25
N SER A 335 33.09 3.64 -25.94
CA SER A 335 33.11 5.11 -25.89
C SER A 335 33.30 5.72 -27.26
N ALA A 336 32.45 6.68 -27.61
CA ALA A 336 32.48 7.38 -28.90
C ALA A 336 32.06 8.85 -28.74
N THR A 337 32.42 9.69 -29.72
CA THR A 337 31.99 11.09 -29.77
C THR A 337 30.54 11.25 -30.24
N SER A 338 30.02 10.30 -31.01
CA SER A 338 28.62 10.17 -31.43
C SER A 338 28.34 8.74 -31.90
N ILE A 339 27.06 8.41 -32.17
CA ILE A 339 26.65 7.16 -32.82
C ILE A 339 25.87 7.45 -34.11
N SER A 340 26.16 6.71 -35.18
CA SER A 340 25.53 6.83 -36.49
C SER A 340 24.81 5.55 -36.91
N ALA A 341 23.89 5.08 -36.06
CA ALA A 341 23.02 3.95 -36.35
C ALA A 341 21.67 4.40 -36.92
N ASN A 342 21.02 3.53 -37.69
CA ASN A 342 19.64 3.67 -38.13
C ASN A 342 18.68 3.64 -36.92
N PRO A 343 17.46 4.21 -37.03
CA PRO A 343 16.42 3.99 -36.03
C PRO A 343 16.08 2.50 -35.91
N ILE A 344 16.05 1.98 -34.69
CA ILE A 344 15.63 0.62 -34.36
C ILE A 344 14.12 0.51 -34.65
N THR A 345 13.67 -0.48 -35.43
CA THR A 345 12.26 -0.62 -35.88
C THR A 345 11.63 -1.97 -35.53
N ARG A 346 12.25 -2.72 -34.63
CA ARG A 346 11.89 -4.06 -34.15
C ARG A 346 12.33 -4.20 -32.69
N SER A 347 11.91 -5.26 -32.00
CA SER A 347 12.44 -5.54 -30.67
C SER A 347 13.98 -5.66 -30.69
N LEU A 348 14.61 -5.25 -29.61
CA LEU A 348 16.06 -5.33 -29.43
C LEU A 348 16.39 -5.38 -27.93
N GLU A 349 17.23 -6.33 -27.58
CA GLU A 349 17.85 -6.44 -26.25
C GLU A 349 19.31 -5.97 -26.34
N ILE A 350 19.72 -5.08 -25.43
CA ILE A 350 21.10 -4.61 -25.27
C ILE A 350 21.56 -4.97 -23.86
N ASP A 351 22.31 -6.06 -23.79
CA ASP A 351 22.93 -6.61 -22.59
C ASP A 351 24.30 -5.98 -22.41
N GLY A 352 24.44 -5.16 -21.37
CA GLY A 352 25.67 -4.44 -21.08
C GLY A 352 26.77 -5.29 -20.44
N GLN A 353 26.45 -6.44 -19.84
CA GLN A 353 27.38 -7.24 -19.02
C GLN A 353 28.21 -6.39 -18.03
N GLN A 354 27.59 -5.39 -17.40
CA GLN A 354 28.15 -4.36 -16.50
C GLN A 354 29.16 -3.39 -17.15
N HIS A 355 29.19 -3.29 -18.48
CA HIS A 355 30.02 -2.32 -19.20
C HIS A 355 29.37 -0.92 -19.31
N THR A 356 30.21 0.09 -19.55
CA THR A 356 29.77 1.45 -19.89
C THR A 356 29.54 1.59 -21.40
N LEU A 357 28.41 2.17 -21.81
CA LEU A 357 28.11 2.62 -23.17
C LEU A 357 28.01 4.15 -23.22
N ASN A 358 29.12 4.79 -23.63
CA ASN A 358 29.19 6.23 -23.85
C ASN A 358 29.10 6.57 -25.34
N ILE A 359 28.01 7.21 -25.75
CA ILE A 359 27.76 7.61 -27.15
C ILE A 359 27.91 9.12 -27.39
N GLY A 360 28.55 9.85 -26.47
CA GLY A 360 28.94 11.25 -26.65
C GLY A 360 27.76 12.17 -26.93
N SER A 361 27.79 12.93 -28.03
CA SER A 361 26.67 13.79 -28.47
C SER A 361 25.55 13.04 -29.22
N GLY A 362 25.66 11.71 -29.35
CA GLY A 362 24.67 10.85 -29.97
C GLY A 362 23.53 10.44 -29.04
N ALA A 363 22.54 9.74 -29.60
CA ALA A 363 21.47 9.07 -28.89
C ALA A 363 21.11 7.78 -29.65
N LEU A 364 20.72 6.72 -28.94
CA LEU A 364 20.06 5.58 -29.58
C LEU A 364 18.69 6.04 -30.09
N ARG A 365 18.36 5.71 -31.34
CA ARG A 365 17.09 6.10 -31.95
C ARG A 365 16.17 4.91 -32.14
N TYR A 366 14.91 5.04 -31.76
CA TYR A 366 13.84 4.13 -32.16
C TYR A 366 12.98 4.77 -33.26
N GLY A 367 12.45 3.95 -34.17
CA GLY A 367 11.68 4.34 -35.34
C GLY A 367 10.28 3.71 -35.36
N VAL A 368 9.53 3.93 -36.43
CA VAL A 368 8.20 3.31 -36.59
C VAL A 368 8.39 1.78 -36.67
N PRO A 369 7.69 0.97 -35.87
CA PRO A 369 7.81 -0.49 -35.92
C PRO A 369 7.49 -1.09 -37.28
N VAL A 370 8.19 -2.18 -37.64
CA VAL A 370 7.85 -3.00 -38.82
C VAL A 370 6.69 -3.97 -38.57
N SER A 371 6.42 -4.31 -37.31
CA SER A 371 5.34 -5.20 -36.89
C SER A 371 5.06 -5.03 -35.39
N GLY A 372 3.78 -5.06 -35.01
CA GLY A 372 3.32 -5.06 -33.62
C GLY A 372 3.82 -3.89 -32.76
N ASN A 373 3.92 -4.15 -31.46
CA ASN A 373 4.47 -3.25 -30.46
C ASN A 373 5.78 -3.82 -29.94
N PRO A 374 6.94 -3.40 -30.48
CA PRO A 374 8.23 -3.96 -30.11
C PRO A 374 8.75 -3.44 -28.76
N THR A 375 9.61 -4.24 -28.14
CA THR A 375 10.30 -3.91 -26.87
C THR A 375 11.74 -3.52 -27.13
N LEU A 376 12.18 -2.37 -26.61
CA LEU A 376 13.60 -2.06 -26.45
C LEU A 376 14.00 -2.32 -25.00
N ASN A 377 14.71 -3.43 -24.77
CA ASN A 377 15.27 -3.80 -23.47
C ASN A 377 16.75 -3.40 -23.41
N VAL A 378 17.16 -2.69 -22.35
CA VAL A 378 18.53 -2.20 -22.15
C VAL A 378 18.93 -2.40 -20.69
N HIS A 379 19.85 -3.34 -20.42
CA HIS A 379 20.10 -3.82 -19.07
C HIS A 379 21.57 -4.10 -18.71
N ASP A 380 21.85 -4.20 -17.41
CA ASP A 380 23.17 -4.49 -16.82
C ASP A 380 24.27 -3.58 -17.38
N ILE A 381 24.04 -2.26 -17.31
CA ILE A 381 24.76 -1.28 -18.13
C ILE A 381 24.87 0.09 -17.46
N GLN A 382 25.99 0.78 -17.68
CA GLN A 382 26.09 2.22 -17.42
C GLN A 382 25.98 3.01 -18.73
N VAL A 383 25.02 3.92 -18.84
CA VAL A 383 24.78 4.70 -20.07
C VAL A 383 25.26 6.15 -19.92
N ALA A 384 25.90 6.68 -20.97
CA ALA A 384 26.40 8.05 -20.98
C ALA A 384 26.22 8.72 -22.35
N ASN A 385 25.72 9.96 -22.33
CA ASN A 385 25.71 10.86 -23.47
C ASN A 385 25.53 12.33 -23.01
N THR A 386 25.41 13.24 -23.99
CA THR A 386 25.11 14.67 -23.81
C THR A 386 23.98 15.18 -24.71
N ALA A 387 23.32 14.32 -25.49
CA ALA A 387 22.13 14.68 -26.26
C ALA A 387 20.89 14.83 -25.36
N ALA A 388 19.73 15.17 -25.94
CA ALA A 388 18.50 15.47 -25.19
C ALA A 388 17.97 14.29 -24.32
N ALA A 389 18.33 13.05 -24.69
CA ALA A 389 18.16 11.82 -23.92
C ALA A 389 19.15 10.75 -24.43
N PHE A 390 19.40 9.67 -23.68
CA PHE A 390 20.20 8.54 -24.17
C PHE A 390 19.46 7.70 -25.22
N VAL A 391 18.17 7.41 -24.99
CA VAL A 391 17.23 6.85 -25.99
C VAL A 391 16.23 7.92 -26.44
N THR A 392 15.95 8.03 -27.74
CA THR A 392 14.97 8.99 -28.29
C THR A 392 14.33 8.50 -29.59
N PHE A 393 13.28 9.15 -30.07
CA PHE A 393 12.55 8.74 -31.28
C PHE A 393 13.14 9.28 -32.59
N SER A 394 12.62 8.78 -33.70
CA SER A 394 12.76 9.31 -35.05
C SER A 394 11.39 9.29 -35.74
N GLY A 395 11.06 10.35 -36.49
CA GLY A 395 9.77 10.47 -37.16
C GLY A 395 8.59 10.41 -36.19
N THR A 396 7.60 9.57 -36.49
CA THR A 396 6.31 9.46 -35.79
C THR A 396 6.21 8.28 -34.82
N ALA A 397 7.33 7.69 -34.41
CA ALA A 397 7.41 6.41 -33.65
C ALA A 397 6.79 6.37 -32.24
N ARG A 398 6.13 7.44 -31.78
CA ARG A 398 5.69 7.63 -30.38
C ARG A 398 4.47 6.76 -30.04
N GLY A 399 4.45 6.15 -28.86
CA GLY A 399 3.32 5.36 -28.34
C GLY A 399 3.17 3.95 -28.88
N GLN A 400 4.09 3.48 -29.72
CA GLN A 400 4.05 2.16 -30.36
C GLN A 400 5.01 1.15 -29.71
N TRP A 401 5.80 1.57 -28.72
CA TRP A 401 6.93 0.81 -28.16
C TRP A 401 6.76 0.52 -26.67
N HIS A 402 7.23 -0.64 -26.25
CA HIS A 402 7.54 -0.94 -24.85
C HIS A 402 9.03 -0.63 -24.60
N PHE A 403 9.35 -0.07 -23.43
CA PHE A 403 10.74 0.13 -22.99
C PHE A 403 11.01 -0.60 -21.69
N GLU A 404 12.09 -1.38 -21.65
CA GLU A 404 12.52 -2.14 -20.48
C GLU A 404 13.93 -1.72 -20.07
N PHE A 405 14.11 -1.38 -18.81
CA PHE A 405 15.41 -0.97 -18.25
C PHE A 405 15.66 -1.68 -16.93
N SER A 406 16.77 -2.40 -16.80
CA SER A 406 17.10 -3.09 -15.56
C SER A 406 18.59 -3.09 -15.23
N ASN A 407 18.94 -3.11 -13.95
CA ASN A 407 20.34 -3.05 -13.49
C ASN A 407 21.15 -1.92 -14.16
N ILE A 408 20.50 -0.77 -14.37
CA ILE A 408 20.99 0.32 -15.20
C ILE A 408 21.44 1.54 -14.36
N SER A 409 22.49 2.23 -14.81
CA SER A 409 22.87 3.53 -14.25
C SER A 409 23.17 4.57 -15.33
N THR A 410 22.93 5.85 -15.03
CA THR A 410 23.34 6.97 -15.89
C THR A 410 24.64 7.61 -15.40
N ALA A 411 25.44 8.12 -16.34
CA ALA A 411 26.42 9.15 -16.02
C ALA A 411 25.69 10.51 -15.86
N THR A 412 26.14 11.34 -14.91
CA THR A 412 25.48 12.61 -14.53
C THR A 412 25.41 13.66 -15.66
N THR A 413 26.07 13.42 -16.79
CA THR A 413 25.99 14.24 -18.02
C THR A 413 24.73 13.98 -18.84
N VAL A 414 24.09 12.82 -18.66
CA VAL A 414 22.89 12.40 -19.40
C VAL A 414 21.76 13.37 -19.10
N ASN A 415 21.14 13.96 -20.13
CA ASN A 415 20.04 14.89 -19.89
C ASN A 415 18.78 14.16 -19.42
N ARG A 416 18.46 12.99 -20.00
CA ARG A 416 17.35 12.08 -19.66
C ARG A 416 17.73 10.66 -20.07
N LEU A 417 17.24 9.62 -19.39
CA LEU A 417 17.46 8.24 -19.83
C LEU A 417 16.77 8.00 -21.18
N VAL A 418 15.47 8.29 -21.28
CA VAL A 418 14.68 8.09 -22.49
C VAL A 418 13.64 9.18 -22.70
N ILE A 419 13.39 9.54 -23.97
CA ILE A 419 12.17 10.25 -24.37
C ILE A 419 11.25 9.25 -25.11
N ALA A 420 10.33 8.64 -24.35
CA ALA A 420 9.36 7.62 -24.77
C ALA A 420 7.92 8.14 -24.69
N THR A 421 7.66 9.35 -25.19
CA THR A 421 6.31 9.95 -25.23
C THR A 421 5.25 8.99 -25.74
N TYR A 422 4.12 8.94 -25.03
CA TYR A 422 3.00 8.02 -25.22
C TYR A 422 3.27 6.52 -25.00
N SER A 423 4.52 6.12 -24.71
CA SER A 423 4.93 4.71 -24.55
C SER A 423 5.15 4.33 -23.09
N ASP A 424 4.87 3.08 -22.75
CA ASP A 424 5.13 2.56 -21.40
C ASP A 424 6.63 2.29 -21.16
N ILE A 425 7.03 2.35 -19.90
CA ILE A 425 8.39 2.07 -19.44
C ILE A 425 8.33 1.17 -18.22
N THR A 426 8.95 0.01 -18.29
CA THR A 426 9.14 -0.89 -17.15
C THR A 426 10.59 -0.82 -16.65
N PHE A 427 10.74 -0.57 -15.35
CA PHE A 427 12.01 -0.65 -14.64
C PHE A 427 12.07 -1.92 -13.78
N SER A 428 13.23 -2.57 -13.69
CA SER A 428 13.45 -3.70 -12.77
C SER A 428 14.88 -3.76 -12.20
N GLY A 429 15.09 -4.59 -11.18
CA GLY A 429 16.39 -4.73 -10.53
C GLY A 429 16.85 -3.45 -9.83
N THR A 430 18.13 -3.07 -10.00
CA THR A 430 18.68 -1.83 -9.41
C THR A 430 18.86 -0.75 -10.49
N CYS A 431 18.07 0.32 -10.42
CA CYS A 431 18.15 1.47 -11.32
C CYS A 431 18.70 2.70 -10.58
N ASN A 432 19.79 3.29 -11.08
CA ASN A 432 20.40 4.51 -10.51
C ASN A 432 20.46 5.62 -11.56
N ILE A 433 19.41 6.44 -11.63
CA ILE A 433 19.16 7.40 -12.71
C ILE A 433 19.34 8.82 -12.18
N ASP A 434 20.57 9.33 -12.30
CA ASP A 434 20.95 10.73 -12.08
C ASP A 434 21.07 11.45 -13.43
N THR A 435 20.17 12.41 -13.70
CA THR A 435 20.07 13.10 -15.00
C THR A 435 19.93 14.61 -14.86
N ARG A 436 20.36 15.35 -15.89
CA ARG A 436 20.35 16.83 -15.87
C ARG A 436 18.95 17.45 -16.00
N ALA A 437 17.99 16.66 -16.47
CA ALA A 437 16.57 16.96 -16.53
C ALA A 437 15.77 15.69 -16.17
N GLU A 438 14.47 15.69 -16.51
CA GLU A 438 13.53 14.60 -16.24
C GLU A 438 14.12 13.22 -16.57
N ASN A 439 14.08 12.27 -15.64
CA ASN A 439 14.63 10.93 -15.85
C ASN A 439 14.06 10.28 -17.13
N VAL A 440 12.75 10.41 -17.36
CA VAL A 440 12.06 9.92 -18.57
C VAL A 440 10.96 10.86 -19.06
N TYR A 441 10.71 10.86 -20.38
CA TYR A 441 9.37 11.17 -20.92
C TYR A 441 8.66 9.86 -21.26
N THR A 442 7.35 9.79 -21.08
CA THR A 442 6.59 8.53 -21.02
C THR A 442 5.11 8.70 -21.42
N GLY A 443 4.41 7.57 -21.60
CA GLY A 443 2.95 7.47 -21.49
C GLY A 443 2.49 6.76 -20.21
N SER A 444 3.24 5.77 -19.71
CA SER A 444 3.03 5.11 -18.39
C SER A 444 4.31 4.46 -17.84
N VAL A 445 4.36 4.23 -16.53
CA VAL A 445 5.56 3.73 -15.83
C VAL A 445 5.22 2.56 -14.91
N LYS A 446 6.03 1.51 -14.98
CA LYS A 446 5.95 0.32 -14.11
C LYS A 446 7.29 0.07 -13.43
N MET A 447 7.27 -0.25 -12.14
CA MET A 447 8.41 -0.81 -11.42
C MET A 447 8.07 -2.26 -11.12
N ALA A 448 8.89 -3.23 -11.53
CA ALA A 448 8.69 -4.64 -11.21
C ALA A 448 8.88 -4.92 -9.70
N ASP A 449 8.44 -6.07 -9.21
CA ASP A 449 8.62 -6.46 -7.80
C ASP A 449 10.09 -6.38 -7.35
N ASN A 450 10.32 -5.87 -6.15
CA ASN A 450 11.63 -5.66 -5.50
C ASN A 450 12.56 -4.66 -6.21
N THR A 451 12.05 -3.83 -7.14
CA THR A 451 12.88 -2.82 -7.83
C THR A 451 13.41 -1.77 -6.86
N VAL A 452 14.71 -1.50 -6.93
CA VAL A 452 15.37 -0.38 -6.24
C VAL A 452 15.63 0.72 -7.26
N TYR A 453 14.95 1.85 -7.12
CA TYR A 453 15.06 3.00 -8.01
C TYR A 453 15.59 4.22 -7.25
N THR A 454 16.83 4.59 -7.49
CA THR A 454 17.38 5.89 -7.07
C THR A 454 17.25 6.85 -8.25
N GLY A 455 16.53 7.95 -8.06
CA GLY A 455 16.30 8.96 -9.09
C GLY A 455 16.73 10.34 -8.62
N ASN A 456 17.49 11.07 -9.44
CA ASN A 456 17.92 12.44 -9.15
C ASN A 456 17.86 13.34 -10.39
N VAL A 457 17.33 14.56 -10.24
CA VAL A 457 17.35 15.60 -11.30
C VAL A 457 18.32 16.73 -10.92
N ASN A 458 19.50 16.77 -11.55
CA ASN A 458 20.68 17.50 -11.07
C ASN A 458 20.89 18.93 -11.62
N ASN A 459 20.02 19.46 -12.48
CA ASN A 459 20.26 20.77 -13.12
C ASN A 459 19.00 21.59 -13.49
N THR A 460 18.03 21.02 -14.23
CA THR A 460 16.84 21.76 -14.73
C THR A 460 15.63 20.86 -14.73
N ASN A 461 14.59 21.19 -13.98
CA ASN A 461 13.59 20.21 -13.53
C ASN A 461 12.13 20.65 -13.82
N TYR A 462 11.44 19.90 -14.68
CA TYR A 462 9.97 19.91 -14.82
C TYR A 462 9.27 18.75 -14.10
N SER A 463 9.94 17.60 -13.92
CA SER A 463 9.47 16.44 -13.15
C SER A 463 10.59 15.39 -13.09
N MET A 464 10.33 14.21 -12.51
CA MET A 464 11.16 13.03 -12.71
C MET A 464 10.62 12.13 -13.83
N PHE A 465 9.30 11.93 -13.85
CA PHE A 465 8.59 11.12 -14.85
C PHE A 465 7.60 12.02 -15.61
N TYR A 466 7.92 12.38 -16.86
CA TYR A 466 7.11 13.33 -17.64
C TYR A 466 6.24 12.66 -18.71
N TYR A 467 4.96 12.55 -18.39
CA TYR A 467 3.84 12.31 -19.28
C TYR A 467 3.61 13.60 -20.09
N ASP A 468 4.48 13.86 -21.09
CA ASP A 468 4.60 15.17 -21.77
C ASP A 468 3.39 15.53 -22.63
N LEU A 469 2.68 14.52 -23.11
CA LEU A 469 1.44 14.62 -23.86
C LEU A 469 0.52 13.47 -23.43
N ARG A 470 -0.80 13.70 -23.39
CA ARG A 470 -1.79 12.67 -23.03
C ARG A 470 -1.86 11.59 -24.12
N PRO A 471 -1.52 10.31 -23.85
CA PRO A 471 -1.71 9.26 -24.83
C PRO A 471 -3.19 8.94 -25.05
N SER A 472 -3.48 8.35 -26.20
CA SER A 472 -4.72 7.65 -26.51
C SER A 472 -4.70 6.23 -25.93
N GLU A 473 -5.88 5.63 -25.78
CA GLU A 473 -6.04 4.30 -25.15
C GLU A 473 -5.52 3.13 -26.01
N ASP A 474 -5.35 3.35 -27.33
CA ASP A 474 -4.74 2.40 -28.28
C ASP A 474 -3.19 2.43 -28.26
N GLN A 475 -2.59 3.39 -27.56
CA GLN A 475 -1.14 3.50 -27.43
C GLN A 475 -0.64 2.66 -26.25
N THR A 476 0.60 2.17 -26.35
CA THR A 476 1.25 1.31 -25.35
C THR A 476 1.26 1.92 -23.93
N GLY A 477 1.46 3.24 -23.81
CA GLY A 477 1.33 3.98 -22.54
C GLY A 477 -0.09 4.45 -22.18
N GLY A 478 -1.14 4.00 -22.89
CA GLY A 478 -2.52 4.49 -22.78
C GLY A 478 -3.16 4.34 -21.40
N THR A 479 -2.66 3.42 -20.57
CA THR A 479 -3.11 3.23 -19.18
C THR A 479 -2.82 4.43 -18.27
N ARG A 480 -1.77 5.20 -18.61
CA ARG A 480 -1.31 6.41 -17.90
C ARG A 480 -1.01 6.18 -16.41
N GLU A 481 -0.72 4.94 -16.04
CA GLU A 481 -0.40 4.54 -14.67
C GLU A 481 1.05 4.84 -14.30
N PHE A 482 1.30 5.22 -13.05
CA PHE A 482 2.59 5.05 -12.37
C PHE A 482 2.39 3.95 -11.32
N THR A 483 2.80 2.72 -11.63
CA THR A 483 2.53 1.54 -10.79
C THR A 483 3.85 0.95 -10.28
N THR A 484 3.90 0.58 -9.00
CA THR A 484 4.95 -0.31 -8.48
C THR A 484 4.41 -1.69 -8.18
N GLY A 485 5.24 -2.70 -8.40
CA GLY A 485 5.13 -3.99 -7.75
C GLY A 485 5.34 -3.92 -6.23
N GLN A 486 5.53 -5.09 -5.64
CA GLN A 486 5.72 -5.30 -4.21
C GLN A 486 7.15 -5.03 -3.78
N ASN A 487 7.34 -4.59 -2.54
CA ASN A 487 8.64 -4.41 -1.87
C ASN A 487 9.65 -3.52 -2.59
N CYS A 488 9.21 -2.67 -3.53
CA CYS A 488 10.10 -1.74 -4.23
C CYS A 488 10.65 -0.69 -3.27
N THR A 489 11.80 -0.10 -3.59
CA THR A 489 12.36 1.04 -2.84
C THR A 489 12.73 2.15 -3.81
N LEU A 490 11.94 3.22 -3.78
CA LEU A 490 12.11 4.41 -4.59
C LEU A 490 12.69 5.53 -3.70
N ASN A 491 13.87 6.03 -4.05
CA ASN A 491 14.53 7.16 -3.39
C ASN A 491 14.69 8.29 -4.41
N LEU A 492 13.87 9.32 -4.29
CA LEU A 492 13.63 10.30 -5.35
C LEU A 492 14.01 11.70 -4.86
N THR A 493 15.01 12.31 -5.50
CA THR A 493 15.55 13.63 -5.16
C THR A 493 15.57 14.56 -6.37
N GLY A 494 15.66 15.87 -6.13
CA GLY A 494 15.77 16.85 -7.20
C GLY A 494 16.38 18.17 -6.74
N THR A 495 17.21 18.76 -7.61
CA THR A 495 17.78 20.08 -7.38
C THR A 495 16.82 21.20 -7.80
N ASN A 496 17.00 22.40 -7.22
CA ASN A 496 16.12 23.57 -7.30
C ASN A 496 15.51 23.87 -8.68
N GLY A 497 14.28 23.40 -8.92
CA GLY A 497 13.42 23.83 -10.02
C GLY A 497 12.48 24.96 -9.57
N THR A 498 12.58 26.14 -10.18
CA THR A 498 11.84 27.36 -9.76
C THR A 498 10.32 27.34 -10.02
N GLN A 499 9.76 26.22 -10.48
CA GLN A 499 8.41 26.15 -11.04
C GLN A 499 7.44 25.22 -10.30
N GLY A 500 7.88 24.53 -9.24
CA GLY A 500 6.97 23.87 -8.29
C GLY A 500 6.31 22.55 -8.74
N TYR A 501 6.71 21.99 -9.88
CA TYR A 501 6.07 20.81 -10.49
C TYR A 501 6.24 19.48 -9.72
N PRO A 502 5.33 18.50 -9.92
CA PRO A 502 5.38 17.19 -9.26
C PRO A 502 6.44 16.21 -9.82
N ILE A 503 6.76 15.20 -9.01
CA ILE A 503 7.68 14.10 -9.37
C ILE A 503 7.11 13.30 -10.55
N VAL A 504 5.80 13.02 -10.52
CA VAL A 504 5.02 12.42 -11.59
C VAL A 504 4.11 13.50 -12.18
N TYR A 505 4.31 13.85 -13.45
CA TYR A 505 3.69 14.98 -14.14
C TYR A 505 3.43 14.58 -15.60
N LEU A 506 2.43 15.01 -16.37
CA LEU A 506 1.24 15.78 -16.06
C LEU A 506 -0.02 14.89 -16.24
N TYR A 507 -0.10 14.15 -17.34
CA TYR A 507 -1.29 13.42 -17.77
C TYR A 507 -1.42 11.99 -17.18
N TYR A 508 -0.87 11.77 -15.98
CA TYR A 508 -1.01 10.50 -15.28
C TYR A 508 -2.46 10.30 -14.81
N ASN A 509 -2.88 9.03 -14.73
CA ASN A 509 -4.21 8.59 -14.34
C ASN A 509 -4.21 8.04 -12.90
N ASN A 510 -3.16 7.33 -12.50
CA ASN A 510 -3.01 6.84 -11.13
C ASN A 510 -1.54 6.77 -10.70
N ILE A 511 -1.30 6.88 -9.39
CA ILE A 511 -0.05 6.56 -8.71
C ILE A 511 -0.36 5.42 -7.74
N THR A 512 0.18 4.23 -7.98
CA THR A 512 -0.15 3.01 -7.22
C THR A 512 1.11 2.39 -6.63
N LEU A 513 1.23 2.37 -5.30
CA LEU A 513 2.29 1.65 -4.58
C LEU A 513 1.81 0.25 -4.18
N GLY A 514 2.46 -0.78 -4.72
CA GLY A 514 2.24 -2.18 -4.32
C GLY A 514 2.69 -2.48 -2.88
N THR A 515 2.25 -3.62 -2.37
CA THR A 515 2.44 -4.06 -0.97
C THR A 515 3.90 -3.94 -0.51
N GLY A 516 4.13 -3.33 0.66
CA GLY A 516 5.47 -3.19 1.26
C GLY A 516 6.43 -2.19 0.58
N THR A 517 6.04 -1.57 -0.53
CA THR A 517 6.90 -0.62 -1.27
C THR A 517 7.16 0.66 -0.48
N LYS A 518 8.39 1.16 -0.55
CA LYS A 518 8.82 2.45 0.01
C LYS A 518 8.98 3.47 -1.11
N PHE A 519 8.37 4.64 -0.94
CA PHE A 519 8.46 5.81 -1.81
C PHE A 519 8.95 6.98 -0.96
N ASN A 520 10.24 7.29 -1.05
CA ASN A 520 10.88 8.37 -0.31
C ASN A 520 11.17 9.51 -1.29
N ALA A 521 10.64 10.70 -1.01
CA ALA A 521 10.68 11.84 -1.92
C ALA A 521 11.10 13.12 -1.19
N GLU A 522 12.29 13.64 -1.52
CA GLU A 522 12.79 14.95 -1.07
C GLU A 522 12.86 15.86 -2.31
N TRP A 523 11.86 16.74 -2.48
CA TRP A 523 11.61 17.38 -3.77
C TRP A 523 11.24 18.87 -3.68
N PRO A 524 11.87 19.75 -4.48
CA PRO A 524 11.68 21.21 -4.39
C PRO A 524 10.38 21.72 -5.04
N GLY A 525 9.60 20.82 -5.66
CA GLY A 525 8.24 21.09 -6.15
C GLY A 525 7.17 20.42 -5.28
N ASN A 526 5.92 20.37 -5.78
CA ASN A 526 4.92 19.46 -5.19
C ASN A 526 5.48 18.03 -5.24
N ASN A 527 5.16 17.15 -4.30
CA ASN A 527 5.52 15.73 -4.47
C ASN A 527 4.44 15.01 -5.31
N VAL A 528 3.17 15.27 -5.00
CA VAL A 528 1.97 14.77 -5.71
C VAL A 528 1.06 15.95 -6.09
N TYR A 529 0.62 16.03 -7.35
CA TYR A 529 -0.28 17.11 -7.79
C TYR A 529 -1.29 16.65 -8.85
N PHE A 530 -2.54 16.52 -8.42
CA PHE A 530 -3.70 16.25 -9.27
C PHE A 530 -4.08 17.51 -10.06
N GLN A 531 -3.39 17.75 -11.19
CA GLN A 531 -3.50 19.01 -11.93
C GLN A 531 -4.60 19.02 -13.01
N ILE A 532 -4.85 17.90 -13.69
CA ILE A 532 -5.76 17.86 -14.86
C ILE A 532 -7.23 17.68 -14.46
N ALA A 533 -8.07 18.64 -14.87
CA ALA A 533 -9.46 18.73 -14.47
C ALA A 533 -10.39 17.59 -14.95
N ASN A 534 -9.98 16.84 -15.97
CA ASN A 534 -10.82 15.82 -16.63
C ASN A 534 -10.28 14.39 -16.50
N ASP A 535 -9.15 14.18 -15.81
CA ASP A 535 -8.49 12.87 -15.72
C ASP A 535 -8.81 12.09 -14.42
N ASN A 536 -9.50 12.71 -13.45
CA ASN A 536 -10.00 12.07 -12.21
C ASN A 536 -8.96 11.20 -11.47
N ALA A 537 -7.73 11.70 -11.40
CA ALA A 537 -6.56 10.89 -11.08
C ALA A 537 -6.52 10.42 -9.62
N SER A 538 -5.87 9.29 -9.37
CA SER A 538 -5.81 8.66 -8.04
C SER A 538 -4.40 8.47 -7.48
N LEU A 539 -4.32 8.34 -6.15
CA LEU A 539 -3.16 7.88 -5.39
C LEU A 539 -3.60 6.72 -4.50
N THR A 540 -2.98 5.56 -4.68
CA THR A 540 -3.23 4.34 -3.89
C THR A 540 -1.93 3.91 -3.21
N ILE A 541 -1.94 3.84 -1.88
CA ILE A 541 -0.86 3.33 -1.05
C ILE A 541 -1.32 1.98 -0.49
N GLY A 542 -0.73 0.90 -1.00
CA GLY A 542 -1.06 -0.47 -0.63
C GLY A 542 -0.70 -0.85 0.81
N GLN A 543 -1.11 -2.04 1.22
CA GLN A 543 -0.85 -2.57 2.55
C GLN A 543 0.66 -2.63 2.85
N ASN A 544 1.05 -2.19 4.06
CA ASN A 544 2.45 -2.04 4.49
C ASN A 544 3.34 -1.11 3.62
N ALA A 545 2.81 -0.50 2.55
CA ALA A 545 3.56 0.44 1.72
C ALA A 545 3.72 1.79 2.43
N GLN A 546 4.79 2.51 2.12
CA GLN A 546 5.20 3.72 2.83
C GLN A 546 5.47 4.84 1.82
N MET A 547 4.66 5.89 1.84
CA MET A 547 4.93 7.13 1.09
C MET A 547 5.39 8.22 2.06
N ASN A 548 6.62 8.69 1.87
CA ASN A 548 7.27 9.72 2.68
C ASN A 548 7.60 10.91 1.77
N LEU A 549 6.91 12.02 1.97
CA LEU A 549 6.98 13.20 1.13
C LEU A 549 7.56 14.38 1.92
N ASP A 550 8.62 15.00 1.40
CA ASP A 550 9.17 16.23 1.95
C ASP A 550 9.35 17.28 0.84
N THR A 551 9.06 18.53 1.16
CA THR A 551 9.32 19.68 0.30
C THR A 551 9.74 20.89 1.13
N ASP A 552 10.96 21.39 0.87
CA ASP A 552 11.55 22.54 1.55
C ASP A 552 11.01 23.89 1.02
N ASN A 553 10.12 23.83 0.02
CA ASN A 553 9.65 24.99 -0.72
C ASN A 553 8.55 25.74 0.05
N ARG A 554 8.91 26.95 0.50
CA ARG A 554 8.14 27.82 1.40
C ARG A 554 6.81 28.35 0.84
N SER A 555 6.45 28.03 -0.40
CA SER A 555 5.28 28.59 -1.09
C SER A 555 4.27 27.55 -1.61
N ILE A 556 4.50 26.25 -1.38
CA ILE A 556 3.69 25.17 -1.98
C ILE A 556 3.35 24.05 -0.98
N ALA A 557 2.49 23.14 -1.41
CA ALA A 557 2.09 21.94 -0.68
C ALA A 557 2.90 20.70 -1.12
N ALA A 558 3.01 19.69 -0.25
CA ALA A 558 3.54 18.38 -0.64
C ALA A 558 2.53 17.61 -1.52
N ILE A 559 1.24 17.71 -1.20
CA ILE A 559 0.12 17.12 -1.94
C ILE A 559 -0.83 18.24 -2.38
N ARG A 560 -1.28 18.24 -3.64
CA ARG A 560 -2.16 19.29 -4.19
C ARG A 560 -3.23 18.77 -5.14
N SER A 561 -4.40 19.42 -5.22
CA SER A 561 -5.36 19.22 -6.33
C SER A 561 -5.92 20.54 -6.89
N SER A 562 -5.96 20.69 -8.23
CA SER A 562 -6.48 21.89 -8.91
C SER A 562 -7.67 21.64 -9.84
N GLY A 563 -8.08 20.38 -10.04
CA GLY A 563 -9.27 20.01 -10.81
C GLY A 563 -9.52 18.51 -10.75
N GLY A 564 -10.65 18.05 -11.29
CA GLY A 564 -11.01 16.63 -11.35
C GLY A 564 -11.62 16.09 -10.06
N ASN A 565 -12.20 14.89 -10.16
CA ASN A 565 -12.71 14.10 -9.03
C ASN A 565 -11.66 13.06 -8.63
N ASN A 566 -10.74 13.48 -7.77
CA ASN A 566 -9.54 12.71 -7.44
C ASN A 566 -9.74 11.85 -6.20
N ASN A 567 -8.99 10.75 -6.07
CA ASN A 567 -9.06 9.86 -4.92
C ASN A 567 -7.68 9.63 -4.29
N ILE A 568 -7.62 9.60 -2.96
CA ILE A 568 -6.42 9.20 -2.21
C ILE A 568 -6.83 8.06 -1.28
N THR A 569 -6.20 6.89 -1.42
CA THR A 569 -6.49 5.71 -0.59
C THR A 569 -5.21 5.24 0.08
N VAL A 570 -5.21 5.17 1.41
CA VAL A 570 -4.20 4.46 2.20
C VAL A 570 -4.89 3.24 2.80
N ALA A 571 -4.51 2.05 2.33
CA ALA A 571 -5.02 0.78 2.83
C ALA A 571 -4.52 0.48 4.25
N SER A 572 -5.18 -0.46 4.95
CA SER A 572 -4.74 -0.98 6.26
C SER A 572 -3.24 -1.31 6.25
N ARG A 573 -2.57 -0.86 7.31
CA ARG A 573 -1.12 -0.88 7.54
C ARG A 573 -0.27 -0.10 6.52
N GLY A 574 -0.87 0.55 5.53
CA GLY A 574 -0.20 1.54 4.69
C GLY A 574 0.27 2.76 5.50
N SER A 575 1.18 3.54 4.95
CA SER A 575 1.71 4.74 5.59
C SER A 575 1.81 5.93 4.64
N LEU A 576 1.36 7.11 5.10
CA LEU A 576 1.50 8.38 4.39
C LEU A 576 2.02 9.45 5.35
N THR A 577 3.28 9.85 5.16
CA THR A 577 3.85 11.02 5.83
C THR A 577 4.15 12.11 4.82
N ALA A 578 3.80 13.36 5.16
CA ALA A 578 4.09 14.52 4.34
C ALA A 578 4.53 15.71 5.22
N ARG A 579 5.60 16.40 4.80
CA ARG A 579 6.13 17.58 5.49
C ARG A 579 6.31 18.74 4.53
N ASN A 580 6.12 19.96 5.05
CA ASN A 580 6.61 21.17 4.43
C ASN A 580 6.87 22.28 5.48
N ASN A 581 7.41 23.41 5.03
CA ASN A 581 7.70 24.61 5.82
C ASN A 581 6.93 25.85 5.31
N SER A 582 5.88 25.63 4.52
CA SER A 582 5.25 26.64 3.68
C SER A 582 4.49 27.71 4.48
N THR A 583 4.75 28.99 4.17
CA THR A 583 4.09 30.13 4.83
C THR A 583 2.76 30.50 4.16
N THR A 584 2.51 30.04 2.94
CA THR A 584 1.35 30.45 2.11
C THR A 584 0.42 29.30 1.71
N ALA A 585 0.85 28.04 1.84
CA ALA A 585 0.09 26.84 1.48
C ALA A 585 0.09 25.77 2.60
N ALA A 586 -0.90 24.87 2.54
CA ALA A 586 -1.00 23.72 3.44
C ALA A 586 0.02 22.62 3.08
N THR A 587 0.16 21.57 3.90
CA THR A 587 0.94 20.37 3.54
C THR A 587 0.20 19.53 2.50
N ALA A 588 -1.10 19.34 2.69
CA ALA A 588 -2.04 18.86 1.68
C ALA A 588 -3.05 19.96 1.33
N ASP A 589 -2.96 20.54 0.13
CA ASP A 589 -3.87 21.57 -0.37
C ASP A 589 -4.86 21.02 -1.41
N LEU A 590 -6.03 20.62 -0.93
CA LEU A 590 -7.14 20.08 -1.72
C LEU A 590 -8.27 21.12 -1.83
N GLY A 591 -7.90 22.41 -1.81
CA GLY A 591 -8.81 23.54 -1.85
C GLY A 591 -9.38 23.86 -3.24
N THR A 592 -8.83 23.34 -4.34
CA THR A 592 -9.23 23.71 -5.71
C THR A 592 -9.82 22.58 -6.56
N GLY A 593 -9.34 21.34 -6.45
CA GLY A 593 -10.01 20.18 -7.06
C GLY A 593 -11.13 19.61 -6.18
N THR A 594 -11.83 18.58 -6.67
CA THR A 594 -12.56 17.65 -5.79
C THR A 594 -11.58 16.55 -5.38
N THR A 595 -11.53 16.18 -4.11
CA THR A 595 -10.66 15.08 -3.65
C THR A 595 -11.27 14.32 -2.48
N THR A 596 -11.46 13.02 -2.64
CA THR A 596 -11.86 12.10 -1.56
C THR A 596 -10.63 11.36 -1.07
N ALA A 597 -10.20 11.63 0.16
CA ALA A 597 -9.12 10.91 0.83
C ALA A 597 -9.68 9.97 1.90
N VAL A 598 -9.21 8.71 1.90
CA VAL A 598 -9.55 7.68 2.88
C VAL A 598 -8.26 7.04 3.40
N VAL A 599 -8.15 6.95 4.72
CA VAL A 599 -7.03 6.34 5.44
C VAL A 599 -7.62 5.41 6.50
N GLU A 600 -7.40 4.11 6.36
CA GLU A 600 -7.94 3.09 7.27
C GLU A 600 -6.78 2.32 7.94
N ASP A 601 -6.82 2.17 9.28
CA ASP A 601 -5.78 1.46 10.08
C ASP A 601 -4.34 1.77 9.59
N PRO A 602 -3.92 3.05 9.50
CA PRO A 602 -2.59 3.38 9.00
C PRO A 602 -1.52 2.88 9.97
N ALA A 603 -0.42 2.33 9.44
CA ALA A 603 0.77 2.08 10.24
C ALA A 603 1.47 3.40 10.62
N ALA A 604 1.36 4.43 9.77
CA ALA A 604 1.66 5.82 10.09
C ALA A 604 0.86 6.78 9.19
N PHE A 605 0.34 7.86 9.78
CA PHE A 605 -0.21 9.00 9.05
C PHE A 605 0.31 10.27 9.72
N ASP A 606 0.89 11.20 8.97
CA ASP A 606 1.41 12.47 9.51
C ASP A 606 1.42 13.55 8.43
N LEU A 607 0.59 14.58 8.57
CA LEU A 607 0.63 15.77 7.74
C LEU A 607 1.14 16.94 8.59
N GLN A 608 2.32 17.46 8.29
CA GLN A 608 3.04 18.42 9.13
C GLN A 608 3.47 19.67 8.36
N ASN A 609 3.02 20.84 8.82
CA ASN A 609 3.49 22.14 8.35
C ASN A 609 4.30 22.85 9.45
N THR A 610 5.57 23.11 9.18
CA THR A 610 6.48 23.83 10.09
C THR A 610 6.52 25.34 9.84
N GLY A 611 5.76 25.84 8.85
CA GLY A 611 5.66 27.26 8.53
C GLY A 611 4.92 28.07 9.61
N THR A 612 5.15 29.39 9.60
CA THR A 612 4.62 30.34 10.60
C THR A 612 3.58 31.32 10.04
N GLY A 613 3.05 31.07 8.84
CA GLY A 613 2.04 31.90 8.19
C GLY A 613 0.60 31.46 8.49
N THR A 614 -0.38 32.31 8.15
CA THR A 614 -1.82 32.06 8.37
C THR A 614 -2.37 30.89 7.55
N ASN A 615 -1.66 30.47 6.50
CA ASN A 615 -1.97 29.30 5.68
C ASN A 615 -1.08 28.09 5.98
N SER A 616 -0.16 28.17 6.94
CA SER A 616 0.75 27.09 7.34
C SER A 616 0.02 25.98 8.10
N ARG A 617 -0.86 25.24 7.43
CA ARG A 617 -1.69 24.18 8.00
C ARG A 617 -1.35 22.81 7.42
N ALA A 618 -1.69 21.75 8.13
CA ALA A 618 -1.54 20.37 7.66
C ALA A 618 -2.44 20.07 6.44
N LEU A 619 -3.70 20.50 6.51
CA LEU A 619 -4.73 20.18 5.53
C LEU A 619 -5.57 21.41 5.16
N ASN A 620 -5.89 21.55 3.87
CA ASN A 620 -6.84 22.52 3.35
C ASN A 620 -7.85 21.81 2.43
N LEU A 621 -9.15 22.06 2.64
CA LEU A 621 -10.27 21.43 1.90
C LEU A 621 -11.25 22.51 1.41
N ASN A 622 -11.85 22.31 0.24
CA ASN A 622 -13.11 22.98 -0.12
C ASN A 622 -14.33 22.10 0.26
N ALA A 623 -15.54 22.60 0.01
CA ALA A 623 -16.78 21.92 0.38
C ALA A 623 -17.02 20.56 -0.31
N ASN A 624 -16.33 20.27 -1.41
CA ASN A 624 -16.46 19.02 -2.17
C ASN A 624 -15.37 18.00 -1.79
N SER A 625 -14.24 18.47 -1.27
CA SER A 625 -13.11 17.64 -0.84
C SER A 625 -13.27 17.17 0.60
N SER A 626 -12.85 15.93 0.89
CA SER A 626 -12.88 15.37 2.24
C SER A 626 -11.70 14.45 2.54
N LEU A 627 -11.34 14.35 3.83
CA LEU A 627 -10.44 13.34 4.38
C LEU A 627 -11.21 12.54 5.43
N THR A 628 -11.20 11.22 5.31
CA THR A 628 -11.74 10.29 6.30
C THR A 628 -10.60 9.46 6.87
N LEU A 629 -10.40 9.52 8.19
CA LEU A 629 -9.51 8.65 8.95
C LEU A 629 -10.37 7.61 9.68
N SER A 630 -10.04 6.32 9.61
CA SER A 630 -10.82 5.24 10.24
C SER A 630 -9.91 4.24 10.96
N ASN A 631 -10.41 3.63 12.04
CA ASN A 631 -9.71 2.60 12.82
C ASN A 631 -8.29 3.01 13.27
N SER A 632 -8.11 4.26 13.68
CA SER A 632 -6.79 4.90 13.84
C SER A 632 -6.69 5.63 15.19
N PRO A 633 -5.51 5.75 15.82
CA PRO A 633 -5.27 6.84 16.76
C PRO A 633 -5.35 8.19 16.03
N PHE A 634 -5.54 9.28 16.76
CA PHE A 634 -5.52 10.63 16.19
C PHE A 634 -4.96 11.66 17.17
N ALA A 635 -4.01 12.48 16.73
CA ALA A 635 -3.56 13.65 17.48
C ALA A 635 -3.36 14.86 16.56
N TYR A 636 -3.46 16.06 17.15
CA TYR A 636 -3.29 17.31 16.42
C TYR A 636 -2.48 18.35 17.20
N TRP A 637 -1.86 19.25 16.44
CA TRP A 637 -1.20 20.46 16.94
C TRP A 637 -1.89 21.66 16.31
N ASP A 638 -2.49 22.52 17.12
CA ASP A 638 -3.11 23.80 16.71
C ASP A 638 -2.19 25.02 16.96
N THR A 639 -0.89 24.76 17.14
CA THR A 639 0.17 25.77 17.19
C THR A 639 1.30 25.40 16.23
N THR A 640 2.13 26.37 15.85
CA THR A 640 3.30 26.17 14.98
C THR A 640 4.41 25.31 15.62
N ALA A 641 4.33 25.00 16.91
CA ALA A 641 5.30 24.16 17.64
C ALA A 641 5.05 22.65 17.42
N VAL A 642 5.01 22.23 16.15
CA VAL A 642 4.57 20.89 15.70
C VAL A 642 5.49 19.72 16.07
N SER A 643 6.55 19.95 16.83
CA SER A 643 7.55 18.96 17.27
C SER A 643 7.48 18.57 18.75
N GLY A 644 6.68 19.27 19.56
CA GLY A 644 6.40 18.89 20.96
C GLY A 644 5.24 17.90 21.10
N ASP A 645 4.75 17.73 22.32
CA ASP A 645 3.51 16.98 22.59
C ASP A 645 2.31 17.56 21.80
N PRO A 646 1.33 16.73 21.38
CA PRO A 646 0.14 17.21 20.72
C PRO A 646 -0.73 18.07 21.65
N THR A 647 -1.48 19.02 21.07
CA THR A 647 -2.49 19.78 21.82
C THR A 647 -3.51 18.84 22.45
N GLN A 648 -3.88 17.77 21.74
CA GLN A 648 -4.68 16.67 22.26
C GLN A 648 -4.51 15.43 21.36
N SER A 649 -4.58 14.25 21.98
CA SER A 649 -4.58 12.93 21.32
C SER A 649 -5.78 12.09 21.72
N PHE A 650 -6.11 11.13 20.87
CA PHE A 650 -7.15 10.11 21.03
C PHE A 650 -6.52 8.76 20.68
N GLU A 651 -6.53 7.81 21.62
CA GLU A 651 -5.92 6.48 21.48
C GLU A 651 -6.56 5.66 20.34
N LYS A 652 -7.86 5.85 20.14
CA LYS A 652 -8.58 5.38 18.95
C LYS A 652 -9.71 6.34 18.60
N ILE A 653 -9.90 6.56 17.30
CA ILE A 653 -11.18 6.96 16.71
C ILE A 653 -11.67 5.80 15.83
N GLU A 654 -12.97 5.49 15.88
CA GLU A 654 -13.58 4.53 14.95
C GLU A 654 -13.58 5.14 13.55
N TRP A 655 -13.97 6.42 13.45
CA TRP A 655 -13.80 7.24 12.25
C TRP A 655 -13.79 8.74 12.57
N GLY A 656 -13.21 9.53 11.65
CA GLY A 656 -13.20 10.99 11.70
C GLY A 656 -13.14 11.57 10.30
N LYS A 657 -14.14 12.36 9.92
CA LYS A 657 -14.29 12.96 8.59
C LYS A 657 -14.20 14.47 8.63
N PHE A 658 -13.22 15.00 7.91
CA PHE A 658 -13.06 16.41 7.57
C PHE A 658 -13.67 16.63 6.19
N ALA A 659 -14.58 17.59 6.02
CA ALA A 659 -15.23 17.89 4.73
C ALA A 659 -15.48 19.41 4.62
N GLY A 660 -14.70 20.09 3.78
CA GLY A 660 -14.63 21.55 3.80
C GLY A 660 -14.32 22.10 5.20
N SER A 661 -15.24 22.90 5.75
CA SER A 661 -15.17 23.46 7.10
C SER A 661 -15.84 22.59 8.18
N MET A 662 -16.50 21.49 7.81
CA MET A 662 -17.18 20.60 8.74
C MET A 662 -16.26 19.47 9.20
N VAL A 663 -16.38 19.10 10.48
CA VAL A 663 -15.76 17.89 11.03
C VAL A 663 -16.80 17.12 11.85
N THR A 664 -16.88 15.82 11.59
CA THR A 664 -17.66 14.82 12.31
C THR A 664 -16.80 13.60 12.63
N SER A 665 -17.07 12.89 13.72
CA SER A 665 -16.26 11.74 14.15
C SER A 665 -17.02 10.86 15.15
N ASP A 666 -16.51 9.64 15.32
CA ASP A 666 -16.81 8.78 16.46
C ASP A 666 -15.49 8.41 17.17
N PRO A 667 -15.26 8.84 18.42
CA PRO A 667 -16.15 9.64 19.27
C PRO A 667 -16.30 11.11 18.80
N GLU A 668 -17.47 11.71 19.01
CA GLU A 668 -17.74 13.13 18.69
C GLU A 668 -16.79 14.13 19.40
N ALA A 669 -16.17 13.69 20.50
CA ALA A 669 -15.14 14.43 21.22
C ALA A 669 -13.96 14.87 20.31
N MET A 670 -13.59 14.07 19.30
CA MET A 670 -12.52 14.44 18.36
C MET A 670 -12.95 15.60 17.46
N ALA A 671 -14.09 15.48 16.78
CA ALA A 671 -14.64 16.55 15.96
C ALA A 671 -14.85 17.84 16.77
N THR A 672 -15.32 17.72 18.02
CA THR A 672 -15.49 18.85 18.94
C THR A 672 -14.16 19.53 19.28
N ALA A 673 -13.09 18.75 19.46
CA ALA A 673 -11.75 19.27 19.79
C ALA A 673 -11.08 20.05 18.64
N VAL A 674 -11.35 19.68 17.38
CA VAL A 674 -10.73 20.34 16.19
C VAL A 674 -11.63 21.37 15.50
N ARG A 675 -12.93 21.43 15.81
CA ARG A 675 -13.90 22.30 15.12
C ARG A 675 -13.50 23.78 15.18
N GLY A 676 -13.27 24.37 14.01
CA GLY A 676 -12.89 25.79 13.86
C GLY A 676 -11.42 26.11 14.14
N LYS A 677 -10.57 25.11 14.39
CA LYS A 677 -9.12 25.30 14.59
C LYS A 677 -8.36 25.26 13.27
N THR A 678 -7.19 25.91 13.23
CA THR A 678 -6.17 25.65 12.21
C THR A 678 -5.22 24.59 12.75
N LEU A 679 -5.18 23.41 12.12
CA LEU A 679 -4.25 22.35 12.50
C LEU A 679 -2.94 22.55 11.75
N HIS A 680 -1.84 22.79 12.45
CA HIS A 680 -0.48 22.87 11.88
C HIS A 680 0.12 21.48 11.64
N ARG A 681 -0.25 20.50 12.48
CA ARG A 681 0.04 19.07 12.26
C ARG A 681 -1.15 18.22 12.65
N MET A 682 -1.38 17.13 11.93
CA MET A 682 -2.36 16.09 12.27
C MET A 682 -1.78 14.71 11.94
N ALA A 683 -1.89 13.75 12.87
CA ALA A 683 -1.21 12.47 12.75
C ALA A 683 -1.99 11.31 13.39
N ALA A 684 -1.76 10.10 12.88
CA ALA A 684 -2.07 8.84 13.58
C ALA A 684 -0.99 8.59 14.65
N TYR A 685 -0.98 9.45 15.66
CA TYR A 685 -0.02 9.42 16.76
C TYR A 685 -0.65 8.70 17.97
N ASN A 686 -0.21 7.48 18.22
CA ASN A 686 -0.31 6.89 19.55
C ASN A 686 0.69 7.60 20.47
N PRO A 687 0.25 8.22 21.59
CA PRO A 687 1.18 8.51 22.67
C PRO A 687 1.81 7.20 23.16
N PRO A 688 3.05 7.20 23.67
CA PRO A 688 3.63 6.00 24.26
C PRO A 688 2.81 5.57 25.48
N GLY A 689 2.05 4.47 25.32
CA GLY A 689 1.16 3.95 26.36
C GLY A 689 1.89 3.69 27.66
N THR A 690 1.28 4.05 28.79
CA THR A 690 2.01 4.14 30.06
C THR A 690 2.12 2.80 30.79
N LEU A 691 3.28 2.55 31.37
CA LEU A 691 3.51 1.51 32.38
C LEU A 691 3.60 2.19 33.74
N GLN A 692 2.68 1.88 34.66
CA GLN A 692 2.55 2.62 35.92
C GLN A 692 2.07 1.77 37.10
N LEU A 693 2.45 2.19 38.31
CA LEU A 693 1.90 1.66 39.56
C LEU A 693 0.52 2.29 39.82
N SER A 694 -0.54 1.57 39.47
CA SER A 694 -1.93 2.04 39.63
C SER A 694 -2.44 1.99 41.07
N SER A 695 -1.77 1.22 41.95
CA SER A 695 -1.95 1.29 43.40
C SER A 695 -0.69 0.85 44.13
N VAL A 696 -0.40 1.45 45.29
CA VAL A 696 0.76 1.16 46.13
C VAL A 696 0.35 1.22 47.62
N PRO A 697 0.58 0.16 48.43
CA PRO A 697 0.26 0.20 49.86
C PRO A 697 1.05 1.31 50.57
N LYS A 698 0.39 2.11 51.41
CA LYS A 698 1.03 3.16 52.23
C LYS A 698 1.20 2.74 53.69
N ASN A 699 0.44 1.74 54.13
CA ASN A 699 0.53 1.17 55.47
C ASN A 699 0.72 -0.34 55.35
N LEU A 700 1.77 -0.85 55.98
CA LEU A 700 2.16 -2.26 56.01
C LEU A 700 2.38 -2.68 57.46
N ASN A 701 1.68 -3.71 57.94
CA ASN A 701 1.65 -4.06 59.36
C ASN A 701 1.87 -5.57 59.58
N PHE A 702 2.90 -5.92 60.35
CA PHE A 702 3.26 -7.30 60.73
C PHE A 702 2.59 -7.80 62.02
N GLY A 703 1.66 -7.00 62.58
CA GLY A 703 0.92 -7.32 63.79
C GLY A 703 1.38 -6.52 65.02
N ARG A 704 0.93 -6.97 66.19
CA ARG A 704 1.22 -6.39 67.51
C ARG A 704 1.61 -7.49 68.49
N ASP A 705 2.23 -7.09 69.60
CA ASP A 705 2.54 -7.98 70.73
C ASP A 705 3.35 -9.22 70.33
N LEU A 706 4.23 -9.06 69.33
CA LEU A 706 5.00 -10.15 68.71
C LEU A 706 5.98 -10.77 69.72
N ILE A 707 5.72 -12.03 70.08
CA ILE A 707 6.52 -12.75 71.09
C ILE A 707 7.81 -13.28 70.46
N VAL A 708 8.91 -12.59 70.71
CA VAL A 708 10.27 -13.01 70.34
C VAL A 708 10.78 -14.07 71.32
N ARG A 709 11.43 -15.11 70.79
CA ARG A 709 11.90 -16.32 71.49
C ARG A 709 13.41 -16.50 71.32
N GLN A 710 13.96 -17.57 71.90
CA GLN A 710 15.38 -17.93 71.84
C GLN A 710 15.79 -18.62 70.51
N ALA A 711 15.09 -18.32 69.40
CA ALA A 711 15.42 -18.75 68.05
C ALA A 711 14.87 -17.71 67.05
N ASN A 712 15.45 -17.64 65.84
CA ASN A 712 14.96 -16.73 64.80
C ASN A 712 13.49 -17.03 64.47
N GLN A 713 12.69 -15.99 64.37
CA GLN A 713 11.27 -16.08 63.99
C GLN A 713 11.02 -15.29 62.71
N LEU A 714 10.06 -15.78 61.92
CA LEU A 714 9.51 -15.11 60.76
C LEU A 714 8.03 -14.81 61.05
N PHE A 715 7.61 -13.57 60.82
CA PHE A 715 6.23 -13.12 60.98
C PHE A 715 5.74 -12.58 59.63
N PRO A 716 4.64 -13.12 59.05
CA PRO A 716 4.11 -12.62 57.79
C PRO A 716 3.44 -11.25 57.96
N LEU A 717 3.28 -10.53 56.85
CA LEU A 717 2.46 -9.34 56.80
C LEU A 717 1.00 -9.67 57.18
N VAL A 718 0.43 -8.94 58.14
CA VAL A 718 -0.90 -9.19 58.71
C VAL A 718 -1.99 -8.33 58.07
N SER A 719 -1.67 -7.09 57.65
CA SER A 719 -2.62 -6.21 56.98
C SER A 719 -1.93 -5.08 56.21
N TRP A 720 -2.57 -4.62 55.14
CA TRP A 720 -2.21 -3.44 54.36
C TRP A 720 -3.46 -2.64 53.96
N ASP A 721 -3.29 -1.39 53.53
CA ASP A 721 -4.39 -0.44 53.32
C ASP A 721 -4.97 -0.41 51.89
N GLN A 722 -4.14 -0.60 50.87
CA GLN A 722 -4.56 -0.70 49.47
C GLN A 722 -3.61 -1.63 48.69
N PRO A 723 -4.05 -2.32 47.62
CA PRO A 723 -3.22 -3.30 46.91
C PRO A 723 -1.96 -2.69 46.28
N LEU A 724 -0.97 -3.53 45.99
CA LEU A 724 0.13 -3.22 45.08
C LEU A 724 -0.25 -3.69 43.68
N SER A 725 -0.39 -2.75 42.74
CA SER A 725 -0.94 -3.02 41.40
C SER A 725 -0.14 -2.32 40.30
N VAL A 726 0.08 -3.01 39.19
CA VAL A 726 0.71 -2.51 37.96
C VAL A 726 -0.33 -2.47 36.84
N THR A 727 -0.45 -1.33 36.17
CA THR A 727 -1.24 -1.17 34.94
C THR A 727 -0.30 -0.89 33.79
N ASP A 728 -0.42 -1.68 32.73
CA ASP A 728 0.34 -1.55 31.49
C ASP A 728 -0.64 -1.21 30.36
N GLN A 729 -0.48 -0.03 29.77
CA GLN A 729 -1.27 0.46 28.63
C GLN A 729 -0.42 0.54 27.35
N ARG A 730 0.78 -0.08 27.33
CA ARG A 730 1.63 -0.12 26.13
C ARG A 730 0.93 -0.92 25.03
N TYR A 731 0.77 -0.32 23.85
CA TYR A 731 0.12 -0.91 22.67
C TYR A 731 0.66 -2.30 22.28
N VAL A 732 1.95 -2.55 22.53
CA VAL A 732 2.50 -3.90 22.68
C VAL A 732 2.83 -4.08 24.15
N THR A 733 2.03 -4.86 24.88
CA THR A 733 2.36 -5.23 26.26
C THR A 733 3.67 -6.02 26.25
N LYS A 734 4.61 -5.64 27.11
CA LYS A 734 5.92 -6.29 27.25
C LYS A 734 6.07 -6.82 28.67
N GLN A 735 7.16 -7.55 28.89
CA GLN A 735 7.61 -7.80 30.26
C GLN A 735 7.92 -6.47 30.97
N TRP A 736 7.65 -6.42 32.26
CA TRP A 736 8.07 -5.37 33.18
C TRP A 736 8.66 -6.03 34.43
N SER A 737 9.55 -5.31 35.13
CA SER A 737 10.12 -5.75 36.40
C SER A 737 9.76 -4.75 37.50
N LEU A 738 9.35 -5.27 38.65
CA LEU A 738 9.05 -4.52 39.86
C LEU A 738 10.06 -4.92 40.93
N THR A 739 10.74 -3.91 41.46
CA THR A 739 11.79 -4.07 42.48
C THR A 739 11.40 -3.40 43.80
N LEU A 740 12.01 -3.86 44.88
CA LEU A 740 11.78 -3.39 46.25
C LEU A 740 13.11 -3.01 46.91
N THR A 741 13.14 -1.85 47.59
CA THR A 741 14.30 -1.33 48.33
C THR A 741 13.89 -0.88 49.72
N LEU A 742 14.73 -1.09 50.73
CA LEU A 742 14.60 -0.50 52.08
C LEU A 742 15.19 0.92 52.07
N THR A 743 14.38 1.93 52.41
CA THR A 743 14.82 3.34 52.52
C THR A 743 14.98 3.81 53.95
N GLN A 744 14.22 3.23 54.89
CA GLN A 744 14.44 3.39 56.34
C GLN A 744 14.30 2.04 57.05
N ALA A 745 15.36 1.61 57.73
CA ALA A 745 15.34 0.41 58.56
C ALA A 745 14.35 0.52 59.73
N LEU A 746 13.75 -0.61 60.13
CA LEU A 746 12.81 -0.67 61.26
C LEU A 746 13.45 -0.11 62.54
N THR A 747 12.98 1.05 62.97
CA THR A 747 13.51 1.80 64.11
C THR A 747 12.39 2.08 65.11
N ASN A 748 12.66 1.90 66.41
CA ASN A 748 11.68 2.19 67.46
C ASN A 748 11.74 3.65 67.95
N THR A 749 10.81 4.02 68.82
CA THR A 749 10.72 5.36 69.42
C THR A 749 11.87 5.73 70.37
N THR A 750 12.72 4.77 70.76
CA THR A 750 13.96 5.00 71.53
C THR A 750 15.22 5.04 70.66
N GLY A 751 15.10 4.89 69.34
CA GLY A 751 16.21 4.93 68.38
C GLY A 751 16.94 3.60 68.20
N ASP A 752 16.39 2.50 68.71
CA ASP A 752 16.94 1.16 68.46
C ASP A 752 16.49 0.66 67.08
N VAL A 753 17.44 0.13 66.30
CA VAL A 753 17.24 -0.34 64.93
C VAL A 753 17.23 -1.87 64.90
N LEU A 754 16.31 -2.46 64.12
CA LEU A 754 16.34 -3.85 63.69
C LEU A 754 17.02 -3.94 62.32
N PRO A 755 18.31 -4.30 62.24
CA PRO A 755 19.02 -4.44 60.97
C PRO A 755 18.46 -5.61 60.16
N ASP A 756 18.41 -5.46 58.83
CA ASP A 756 18.05 -6.49 57.84
C ASP A 756 16.74 -7.27 58.10
N ALA A 757 15.86 -6.76 58.96
CA ALA A 757 14.71 -7.48 59.49
C ALA A 757 13.55 -7.64 58.49
N ILE A 758 13.49 -6.83 57.43
CA ILE A 758 12.50 -7.01 56.35
C ILE A 758 13.05 -7.99 55.31
N LYS A 759 12.26 -9.03 55.01
CA LYS A 759 12.52 -10.01 53.95
C LYS A 759 11.34 -10.04 52.97
N TYR A 760 11.58 -10.47 51.74
CA TYR A 760 10.53 -10.82 50.79
C TYR A 760 10.64 -12.32 50.48
N LYS A 761 9.58 -13.09 50.76
CA LYS A 761 9.51 -14.51 50.43
C LYS A 761 8.87 -14.67 49.05
N LYS A 762 9.56 -15.36 48.13
CA LYS A 762 9.05 -15.70 46.79
C LYS A 762 9.43 -17.14 46.43
N ASN A 763 8.45 -17.94 46.04
CA ASN A 763 8.64 -19.34 45.63
C ASN A 763 9.38 -20.18 46.69
N GLY A 764 9.16 -19.90 47.97
CA GLY A 764 9.89 -20.50 49.08
C GLY A 764 11.28 -19.92 49.39
N GLU A 765 11.90 -19.14 48.51
CA GLU A 765 13.16 -18.42 48.79
C GLU A 765 12.89 -17.16 49.63
N LEU A 766 13.82 -16.81 50.54
CA LEU A 766 13.67 -15.68 51.47
C LEU A 766 14.73 -14.59 51.20
N LEU A 767 14.38 -13.64 50.34
CA LEU A 767 15.27 -12.57 49.87
C LEU A 767 15.40 -11.45 50.93
N PRO A 768 16.62 -10.93 51.20
CA PRO A 768 16.82 -9.80 52.11
C PRO A 768 16.43 -8.46 51.46
N VAL A 769 15.53 -7.70 52.08
CA VAL A 769 15.21 -6.33 51.62
C VAL A 769 16.19 -5.37 52.27
N SER A 770 16.96 -4.66 51.46
CA SER A 770 18.05 -3.77 51.89
C SER A 770 18.09 -2.50 51.05
N HIS A 771 19.10 -1.65 51.25
CA HIS A 771 19.33 -0.48 50.39
C HIS A 771 19.71 -0.84 48.94
N ALA A 772 20.03 -2.11 48.66
CA ALA A 772 20.08 -2.64 47.30
C ALA A 772 18.69 -3.14 46.88
N ALA A 773 18.24 -2.74 45.69
CA ALA A 773 16.97 -3.17 45.14
C ALA A 773 16.99 -4.68 44.83
N ILE A 774 15.95 -5.40 45.25
CA ILE A 774 15.69 -6.79 44.85
C ILE A 774 14.49 -6.86 43.90
N GLU A 775 14.51 -7.75 42.93
CA GLU A 775 13.34 -8.03 42.10
C GLU A 775 12.30 -8.83 42.91
N ILE A 776 11.04 -8.40 42.86
CA ILE A 776 9.94 -9.06 43.59
C ILE A 776 8.80 -9.50 42.67
N GLU A 777 8.59 -8.85 41.52
CA GLU A 777 7.70 -9.35 40.49
C GLU A 777 8.14 -9.02 39.07
N THR A 778 7.97 -9.97 38.15
CA THR A 778 8.28 -9.82 36.73
C THR A 778 7.20 -10.50 35.92
N ALA A 779 6.42 -9.71 35.20
CA ALA A 779 5.24 -10.18 34.48
C ALA A 779 4.95 -9.32 33.25
N ARG A 780 3.87 -9.67 32.54
CA ARG A 780 3.30 -8.96 31.40
C ARG A 780 1.78 -8.95 31.59
N ASN A 781 1.12 -7.80 31.46
CA ASN A 781 -0.34 -7.78 31.53
C ASN A 781 -0.91 -8.42 30.24
N PRO A 782 -1.93 -9.29 30.33
CA PRO A 782 -2.58 -9.90 29.16
C PRO A 782 -3.47 -8.90 28.40
N ASP A 783 -3.93 -7.87 29.11
CA ASP A 783 -4.86 -6.83 28.70
C ASP A 783 -4.55 -5.54 29.52
N ASN A 784 -5.46 -4.56 29.49
CA ASN A 784 -5.27 -3.28 30.19
C ASN A 784 -5.67 -3.30 31.68
N ASP A 785 -6.15 -4.43 32.23
CA ASP A 785 -6.59 -4.48 33.63
C ASP A 785 -5.39 -4.44 34.61
N PRO A 786 -5.57 -3.94 35.85
CA PRO A 786 -4.49 -3.88 36.83
C PRO A 786 -4.02 -5.27 37.29
N TYR A 787 -2.75 -5.59 37.04
CA TYR A 787 -2.08 -6.76 37.59
C TYR A 787 -1.79 -6.52 39.09
N VAL A 788 -2.48 -7.25 39.97
CA VAL A 788 -2.39 -7.03 41.43
C VAL A 788 -1.31 -7.92 42.05
N VAL A 789 -0.09 -7.40 42.13
CA VAL A 789 1.10 -8.04 42.71
C VAL A 789 0.87 -8.49 44.17
N SER A 790 0.09 -7.75 44.96
CA SER A 790 -0.20 -8.12 46.35
C SER A 790 -1.16 -9.30 46.52
N ASN A 791 -1.80 -9.82 45.46
CA ASN A 791 -2.74 -10.95 45.58
C ASN A 791 -2.07 -12.26 46.04
N GLN A 792 -0.76 -12.39 45.85
CA GLN A 792 0.01 -13.55 46.30
C GLN A 792 0.46 -13.45 47.77
N TRP A 793 0.34 -12.29 48.42
CA TRP A 793 0.82 -12.08 49.78
C TRP A 793 -0.06 -12.82 50.79
N ASN A 794 0.56 -13.71 51.58
CA ASN A 794 -0.12 -14.56 52.55
C ASN A 794 0.83 -14.96 53.70
N SER A 795 0.50 -15.99 54.48
CA SER A 795 1.36 -16.47 55.59
C SER A 795 2.70 -17.05 55.13
N GLU A 796 2.82 -17.44 53.86
CA GLU A 796 4.00 -18.11 53.30
C GLU A 796 4.67 -17.37 52.14
N GLU A 797 4.08 -16.34 51.55
CA GLU A 797 4.68 -15.61 50.40
C GLU A 797 4.44 -14.10 50.55
N GLY A 798 5.34 -13.27 49.99
CA GLY A 798 5.30 -11.81 50.11
C GLY A 798 6.18 -11.25 51.24
N LEU A 799 5.80 -10.09 51.79
CA LEU A 799 6.57 -9.41 52.83
C LEU A 799 6.57 -10.17 54.17
N MET A 800 7.77 -10.30 54.74
CA MET A 800 8.03 -11.02 55.98
C MET A 800 8.92 -10.20 56.92
N LEU A 801 8.65 -10.25 58.22
CA LEU A 801 9.49 -9.70 59.28
C LEU A 801 10.28 -10.83 59.94
N GLN A 802 11.60 -10.85 59.76
CA GLN A 802 12.51 -11.74 60.48
C GLN A 802 13.05 -11.04 61.72
N VAL A 803 13.05 -11.74 62.87
CA VAL A 803 13.61 -11.24 64.13
C VAL A 803 14.51 -12.31 64.74
N SER A 804 15.78 -11.97 65.01
CA SER A 804 16.72 -12.87 65.68
C SER A 804 16.73 -12.65 67.20
N PRO A 805 17.17 -13.64 68.00
CA PRO A 805 17.30 -13.50 69.44
C PRO A 805 18.27 -12.38 69.82
N SER A 806 17.88 -11.56 70.81
CA SER A 806 18.67 -10.43 71.36
C SER A 806 18.74 -9.15 70.52
N GLU A 807 18.23 -9.13 69.28
CA GLU A 807 18.20 -7.92 68.44
C GLU A 807 17.03 -7.00 68.81
N ALA A 808 15.83 -7.57 68.98
CA ALA A 808 14.63 -6.81 69.31
C ALA A 808 14.54 -6.41 70.79
N LYS A 809 14.42 -5.10 71.03
CA LYS A 809 13.94 -4.52 72.30
C LYS A 809 12.43 -4.29 72.25
N ALA A 810 11.77 -4.28 73.41
CA ALA A 810 10.33 -4.03 73.47
C ALA A 810 9.99 -2.58 73.06
N GLY A 811 9.15 -2.42 72.04
CA GLY A 811 8.73 -1.12 71.50
C GLY A 811 7.95 -1.28 70.18
N ALA A 812 7.39 -0.19 69.68
CA ALA A 812 6.81 -0.13 68.33
C ALA A 812 7.90 0.34 67.35
N TYR A 813 8.09 -0.40 66.25
CA TYR A 813 9.07 -0.10 65.21
C TYR A 813 8.38 0.39 63.95
N ASN A 814 8.97 1.37 63.26
CA ASN A 814 8.53 1.88 61.97
C ASN A 814 9.72 1.95 61.02
N GLY A 815 9.47 1.79 59.72
CA GLY A 815 10.48 1.85 58.66
C GLY A 815 9.79 2.10 57.32
N GLU A 816 10.58 2.30 56.27
CA GLU A 816 10.11 2.72 54.96
C GLU A 816 10.76 1.85 53.87
N ILE A 817 9.94 1.47 52.88
CA ILE A 817 10.36 0.71 51.71
C ILE A 817 9.81 1.38 50.45
N THR A 818 10.56 1.31 49.35
CA THR A 818 10.20 1.91 48.06
C THR A 818 10.12 0.84 46.98
N TRP A 819 9.05 0.92 46.18
CA TRP A 819 8.83 0.08 45.00
C TRP A 819 9.26 0.85 43.75
N ASN A 820 10.06 0.23 42.88
CA ASN A 820 10.45 0.83 41.59
C ASN A 820 10.03 -0.11 40.45
N LEU A 821 9.16 0.38 39.57
CA LEU A 821 8.68 -0.30 38.37
C LEU A 821 9.54 0.11 37.16
N SER A 822 9.94 -0.85 36.34
CA SER A 822 10.82 -0.66 35.19
C SER A 822 10.31 -1.38 33.94
N ASP A 823 10.45 -0.72 32.79
CA ASP A 823 10.33 -1.37 31.48
C ASP A 823 11.57 -2.24 31.23
N VAL A 824 11.38 -3.47 30.72
CA VAL A 824 12.45 -4.44 30.46
C VAL A 824 12.49 -4.69 28.95
N PRO A 825 13.64 -4.51 28.27
CA PRO A 825 13.78 -4.87 26.86
C PRO A 825 13.42 -6.34 26.63
N ASN A 826 12.82 -6.66 25.49
CA ASN A 826 12.51 -8.04 25.13
C ASN A 826 13.79 -8.88 25.17
N GLU A 827 13.74 -10.03 25.86
CA GLU A 827 14.58 -11.19 25.50
C GLU A 827 14.37 -11.44 24.00
N THR A 828 15.46 -11.46 23.22
CA THR A 828 15.39 -11.86 21.81
C THR A 828 15.21 -13.36 21.73
N GLU A 829 14.06 -13.82 21.21
CA GLU A 829 13.91 -15.21 20.76
C GLU A 829 15.05 -15.55 19.76
N GLY A 830 15.68 -16.72 19.94
CA GLY A 830 16.84 -17.17 19.17
C GLY A 830 16.84 -18.67 18.93
#